data_AF-A0A6N3EGS7-F1
#
_entry.id   AF-A0A6N3EGS7-F1
#
_cell.length_a   1.000
_cell.length_b   1.000
_cell.length_c   1.000
_cell.angle_alpha   90.00
_cell.angle_beta   90.00
_cell.angle_gamma   90.00
#
_symmetry.space_group_name_H-M   'P 1'
#
loop_
_entity.id
_entity.type
_entity.pdbx_description
1 polymer ?
#
loop_
_entity_poly.entity_id
_entity_poly.type
_entity_poly.pdbx_seq_one_letter_code
_entity_poly.pdbx_strand_id
1 'polypeptide(L)'
;MNIQKRLGDGYYEQQLVMQEIMRQTGKSRLQSGLSAEEQYRQLMDAGISVTKSQSIVLGRGLTESEQKNLKEDAVLLVSKSVVLPNGKTETVLVPTLYLAPNTKRVEGGANLQAQSINLSVDTMHNSGSIVADKDVTLTGNSIHNDNGLIKGNTTTVTANDEVRNTQGTIMGNDTVSVYAKKDVINEGGTITQTNAAGSTKVSAGRDVINKGVQYEAGNSKVEWNSSNNRRETMTGVDQGRIGGAGQTTVVAGRDVSMEAGIVSSDVNTTVTAGRNVTMKAMNATHELEEHRFDKGKSGGGHSQTTQSHDLVKAQSSVGSSIEGKNVSVVASDAVQLEGSQVLAADTVKVSGNTVALNTAKANSTVNHVYLDKKKSLVKRESTNAVDDVTTTSVTGSTLSGKTVMITSAQNVTGQSAQIMGENAVSVTAGGKVELGADKSTTDGSSVYRHKKSGLLGGAGIGFSIGKEKHNVDEANHEEATVRNTIASTKGTVNIKANDTVHLTSADIVAKEGAVLDGSAVTLDGNVDHNHMTHDERYKKTGLTVSLGGAIANTLTNTTRTIKQAGGRDDKRLAALELNEARKQLQDGYEAVDAALHGEKIRDAVTGKVDKVDGKAKRGAKNIDDAINLSVSIGSTSRKQGQVVDTNTYQGGTLVSENDVHIIARDAQQSGIGLTGETVEAKKLVLDSASDINLEAGKNTVDVNNTYKSSGWSVGAGISLTGGGLLDINASGHMARQNGDTHQESYVPTKIKAAQLAQLKAKRDTNIIGSTVSGKKVEVDTGRDLHIQSLQDVDNFKEHSKSAGFSLSSKPNFKNPTGSINASVGRIDSKWKSVTHQAGIYAGEDGYDINVGNGTTLEGAVIKSEAPKAKNKLTTKSLEMKDIKNEAEYSYSNNGIGYNYYGSKKKLEEMKTKDKKGYDKIYNNIGLVPNLGVGSKGKASSTTHSAISDGILIVDGKEIDTKTINTNTENTLHQLDKIFDKKKIEERQELARLFSKNAFEQLHNWQPTTKDGKIAKSIAHGIIGEVAARMAGNAPGSGFKATMTNELLIGEIKKVAKHDPALAQWLSAAVGGAVNKATNDSINVGTATASYATKWNEGLLSIPETRNSIINDTRINNFPLGEGQGLEVSANIAHNGAVTGYMMFHADGGNPVFEVTTYTEGLGLNLPLSIKGARIWLTDSNGYRVVDPNIIIQEVSGSSVSGDWNLLLSYNTTPTPGGYTLHVIGAEGGAHVSVNRTVVKFVGYQNQL
;
A
#
# COMPACT_ATOMS: atom_id res chain seq x y z
N MET A 1 -32.80 24.93 -30.60
CA MET A 1 -32.80 23.51 -31.03
C MET A 1 -33.54 22.72 -29.97
N ASN A 2 -34.67 22.08 -30.30
CA ASN A 2 -35.30 21.13 -29.38
C ASN A 2 -34.37 19.93 -29.26
N ILE A 3 -33.68 19.80 -28.13
CA ILE A 3 -32.89 18.62 -27.81
C ILE A 3 -33.90 17.51 -27.54
N GLN A 4 -34.10 16.62 -28.52
CA GLN A 4 -34.93 15.44 -28.33
C GLN A 4 -34.22 14.51 -27.34
N LYS A 5 -34.87 14.28 -26.19
CA LYS A 5 -34.32 13.42 -25.14
C LYS A 5 -34.57 11.96 -25.48
N ARG A 6 -33.57 11.10 -25.30
CA ARG A 6 -33.72 9.64 -25.41
C ARG A 6 -34.18 9.05 -24.08
N LEU A 7 -34.78 7.87 -24.13
CA LEU A 7 -35.27 7.18 -22.93
C LEU A 7 -34.15 6.79 -21.96
N GLY A 8 -32.98 6.44 -22.48
CA GLY A 8 -31.81 6.02 -21.71
C GLY A 8 -30.54 6.08 -22.53
N ASP A 9 -29.46 5.53 -21.98
CA ASP A 9 -28.24 5.29 -22.75
C ASP A 9 -28.43 4.13 -23.75
N GLY A 10 -27.42 3.89 -24.59
CA GLY A 10 -27.49 2.85 -25.61
C GLY A 10 -27.67 1.44 -25.03
N TYR A 11 -27.14 1.17 -23.83
CA TYR A 11 -27.23 -0.15 -23.20
C TYR A 11 -28.64 -0.45 -22.72
N TYR A 12 -29.29 0.50 -22.04
CA TYR A 12 -30.67 0.37 -21.59
C TYR A 12 -31.63 0.18 -22.78
N GLU A 13 -31.42 0.93 -23.86
CA GLU A 13 -32.22 0.83 -25.08
C GLU A 13 -32.05 -0.51 -25.82
N GLN A 14 -30.83 -1.05 -25.87
CA GLN A 14 -30.59 -2.39 -26.41
C GLN A 14 -31.36 -3.44 -25.60
N GLN A 15 -31.28 -3.39 -24.26
CA GLN A 15 -32.05 -4.29 -23.39
C GLN A 15 -33.56 -4.18 -23.65
N LEU A 16 -34.08 -2.95 -23.79
CA LEU A 16 -35.50 -2.72 -24.10
C LEU A 16 -35.91 -3.37 -25.43
N VAL A 17 -35.11 -3.23 -26.49
CA VAL A 17 -35.42 -3.85 -27.78
C VAL A 17 -35.32 -5.37 -27.70
N MET A 18 -34.34 -5.93 -26.99
CA MET A 18 -34.24 -7.38 -26.80
C MET A 18 -35.44 -7.94 -26.03
N GLN A 19 -35.94 -7.21 -25.03
CA GLN A 19 -37.20 -7.55 -24.36
C GLN A 19 -38.40 -7.46 -25.31
N GLU A 20 -38.46 -6.46 -26.19
CA GLU A 20 -39.53 -6.36 -27.19
C GLU A 20 -39.47 -7.51 -28.22
N ILE A 21 -38.28 -7.97 -28.62
CA ILE A 21 -38.09 -9.15 -29.48
C ILE A 21 -38.62 -10.41 -28.78
N MET A 22 -38.19 -10.63 -27.54
CA MET A 22 -38.65 -11.76 -26.73
C MET A 22 -40.16 -11.73 -26.56
N ARG A 23 -40.74 -10.56 -26.29
CA ARG A 23 -42.19 -10.39 -26.13
C ARG A 23 -42.98 -10.65 -27.41
N GLN A 24 -42.47 -10.19 -28.57
CA GLN A 24 -43.19 -10.27 -29.84
C GLN A 24 -42.96 -11.58 -30.61
N THR A 25 -41.82 -12.24 -30.42
CA THR A 25 -41.43 -13.45 -31.17
C THR A 25 -41.23 -14.69 -30.32
N GLY A 26 -41.04 -14.52 -29.01
CA GLY A 26 -40.62 -15.59 -28.11
C GLY A 26 -39.15 -16.00 -28.26
N LYS A 27 -38.38 -15.33 -29.13
CA LYS A 27 -36.95 -15.59 -29.33
C LYS A 27 -36.11 -14.67 -28.45
N SER A 28 -34.97 -15.13 -27.96
CA SER A 28 -33.99 -14.26 -27.28
C SER A 28 -33.34 -13.26 -28.27
N ARG A 29 -33.20 -13.67 -29.53
CA ARG A 29 -32.65 -12.92 -30.67
C ARG A 29 -33.38 -13.26 -31.96
N LEU A 30 -33.46 -12.31 -32.90
CA LEU A 30 -34.09 -12.56 -34.20
C LEU A 30 -33.21 -13.43 -35.11
N GLN A 31 -31.89 -13.29 -34.97
CA GLN A 31 -30.89 -14.07 -35.68
C GLN A 31 -29.91 -14.69 -34.68
N SER A 32 -29.58 -15.97 -34.88
CA SER A 32 -28.60 -16.67 -34.04
C SER A 32 -27.20 -16.10 -34.25
N GLY A 33 -26.45 -15.90 -33.17
CA GLY A 33 -25.04 -15.49 -33.21
C GLY A 33 -24.78 -13.98 -33.30
N LEU A 34 -25.82 -13.14 -33.36
CA LEU A 34 -25.67 -11.68 -33.28
C LEU A 34 -25.63 -11.18 -31.83
N SER A 35 -24.79 -10.18 -31.58
CA SER A 35 -24.83 -9.42 -30.33
C SER A 35 -26.11 -8.58 -30.19
N ALA A 36 -26.47 -8.20 -28.95
CA ALA A 36 -27.59 -7.29 -28.72
C ALA A 36 -27.38 -5.95 -29.44
N GLU A 37 -26.15 -5.44 -29.46
CA GLU A 37 -25.78 -4.22 -30.15
C GLU A 37 -25.87 -4.40 -31.67
N GLU A 38 -25.30 -5.46 -32.23
CA GLU A 38 -25.33 -5.73 -33.67
C GLU A 38 -26.77 -5.85 -34.17
N GLN A 39 -27.60 -6.61 -33.45
CA GLN A 39 -29.00 -6.77 -33.80
C GLN A 39 -29.76 -5.43 -33.64
N TYR A 40 -29.54 -4.69 -32.55
CA TYR A 40 -30.14 -3.37 -32.36
C TYR A 40 -29.73 -2.38 -33.46
N ARG A 41 -28.46 -2.41 -33.86
CA ARG A 41 -27.92 -1.57 -34.93
C ARG A 41 -28.50 -1.93 -36.28
N GLN A 42 -28.55 -3.22 -36.63
CA GLN A 42 -29.20 -3.68 -37.86
C GLN A 42 -30.67 -3.25 -37.91
N LEU A 43 -31.40 -3.40 -36.80
CA LEU A 43 -32.79 -2.94 -36.68
C LEU A 43 -32.93 -1.42 -36.79
N MET A 44 -32.00 -0.65 -36.22
CA MET A 44 -31.98 0.81 -36.34
C MET A 44 -31.64 1.27 -37.76
N ASP A 45 -30.67 0.63 -38.43
CA ASP A 45 -30.30 0.90 -39.82
C ASP A 45 -31.47 0.59 -40.77
N ALA A 46 -32.17 -0.52 -40.54
CA ALA A 46 -33.44 -0.83 -41.20
C ALA A 46 -34.52 0.21 -40.87
N GLY A 47 -34.59 0.71 -39.64
CA GLY A 47 -35.44 1.84 -39.26
C GLY A 47 -35.14 3.12 -40.05
N ILE A 48 -33.86 3.42 -40.32
CA ILE A 48 -33.45 4.53 -41.18
C ILE A 48 -33.91 4.30 -42.63
N SER A 49 -33.80 3.07 -43.14
CA SER A 49 -34.28 2.67 -44.46
C SER A 49 -35.80 2.84 -44.59
N VAL A 50 -36.56 2.35 -43.61
CA VAL A 50 -38.03 2.48 -43.52
C VAL A 50 -38.45 3.96 -43.43
N THR A 51 -37.80 4.74 -42.56
CA THR A 51 -38.13 6.16 -42.39
C THR A 51 -37.86 6.98 -43.65
N LYS A 52 -36.78 6.69 -44.39
CA LYS A 52 -36.50 7.34 -45.69
C LYS A 52 -37.48 6.91 -46.79
N SER A 53 -37.72 5.61 -46.93
CA SER A 53 -38.60 5.08 -48.00
C SER A 53 -40.06 5.47 -47.83
N GLN A 54 -40.53 5.62 -46.59
CA GLN A 54 -41.91 6.00 -46.26
C GLN A 54 -42.05 7.46 -45.81
N SER A 55 -40.99 8.28 -45.88
CA SER A 55 -40.99 9.71 -45.49
C SER A 55 -41.49 9.97 -44.06
N ILE A 56 -41.02 9.16 -43.11
CA ILE A 56 -41.44 9.19 -41.70
C ILE A 56 -40.53 10.13 -40.92
N VAL A 57 -41.13 11.08 -40.20
CA VAL A 57 -40.39 11.99 -39.32
C VAL A 57 -39.99 11.33 -38.00
N LEU A 58 -38.81 11.67 -37.49
CA LEU A 58 -38.27 11.18 -36.21
C LEU A 58 -39.26 11.48 -35.06
N GLY A 59 -39.52 10.48 -34.22
CA GLY A 59 -40.49 10.56 -33.13
C GLY A 59 -41.91 10.09 -33.48
N ARG A 60 -42.22 9.82 -34.76
CA ARG A 60 -43.49 9.21 -35.18
C ARG A 60 -43.36 7.69 -35.29
N GLY A 61 -44.27 6.95 -34.67
CA GLY A 61 -44.38 5.50 -34.85
C GLY A 61 -45.00 5.12 -36.21
N LEU A 62 -44.91 3.84 -36.57
CA LEU A 62 -45.56 3.31 -37.77
C LEU A 62 -47.06 3.09 -37.53
N THR A 63 -47.87 3.50 -38.49
CA THR A 63 -49.30 3.16 -38.55
C THR A 63 -49.50 1.67 -38.87
N GLU A 64 -50.67 1.11 -38.55
CA GLU A 64 -50.95 -0.31 -38.81
C GLU A 64 -50.80 -0.71 -40.30
N SER A 65 -51.16 0.17 -41.22
CA SER A 65 -50.99 -0.05 -42.66
C SER A 65 -49.51 -0.03 -43.09
N GLU A 66 -48.70 0.85 -42.50
CA GLU A 66 -47.26 0.92 -42.76
C GLU A 66 -46.54 -0.32 -42.20
N GLN A 67 -46.95 -0.79 -41.01
CA GLN A 67 -46.44 -2.01 -40.40
C GLN A 67 -46.72 -3.27 -41.24
N LYS A 68 -47.92 -3.37 -41.83
CA LYS A 68 -48.28 -4.51 -42.69
C LYS A 68 -47.44 -4.61 -43.97
N ASN A 69 -46.83 -3.51 -44.40
CA ASN A 69 -46.02 -3.42 -45.61
C ASN A 69 -44.50 -3.37 -45.31
N LEU A 70 -44.09 -3.58 -44.07
CA LEU A 70 -42.66 -3.71 -43.74
C LEU A 70 -42.04 -4.87 -44.52
N LYS A 71 -40.86 -4.63 -45.11
CA LYS A 71 -40.10 -5.67 -45.82
C LYS A 71 -39.00 -6.31 -44.97
N GLU A 72 -38.57 -5.61 -43.94
CA GLU A 72 -37.50 -5.98 -43.01
C GLU A 72 -37.84 -5.45 -41.61
N ASP A 73 -37.36 -6.11 -40.55
CA ASP A 73 -37.58 -5.67 -39.17
C ASP A 73 -36.85 -4.37 -38.89
N ALA A 74 -37.48 -3.48 -38.12
CA ALA A 74 -36.94 -2.16 -37.87
C ALA A 74 -37.20 -1.69 -36.44
N VAL A 75 -36.27 -0.94 -35.87
CA VAL A 75 -36.49 -0.13 -34.67
C VAL A 75 -36.60 1.32 -35.08
N LEU A 76 -37.67 1.99 -34.65
CA LEU A 76 -37.84 3.43 -34.82
C LEU A 76 -37.84 4.09 -33.45
N LEU A 77 -37.24 5.28 -33.36
CA LEU A 77 -37.34 6.14 -32.18
C LEU A 77 -38.69 6.88 -32.19
N VAL A 78 -39.57 6.50 -31.28
CA VAL A 78 -40.94 7.01 -31.18
C VAL A 78 -41.08 7.88 -29.94
N SER A 79 -41.69 9.05 -30.08
CA SER A 79 -41.97 9.95 -28.96
C SER A 79 -43.02 9.33 -28.03
N LYS A 80 -42.64 9.03 -26.78
CA LYS A 80 -43.55 8.61 -25.71
C LYS A 80 -43.41 9.54 -24.52
N SER A 81 -44.52 9.80 -23.84
CA SER A 81 -44.53 10.51 -22.56
C SER A 81 -44.18 9.54 -21.44
N VAL A 82 -43.12 9.83 -20.69
CA VAL A 82 -42.63 9.01 -19.58
C VAL A 82 -42.72 9.84 -18.30
N VAL A 83 -43.29 9.24 -17.25
CA VAL A 83 -43.34 9.83 -15.91
C VAL A 83 -42.03 9.49 -15.19
N LEU A 84 -41.22 10.50 -14.90
CA LEU A 84 -39.99 10.36 -14.13
C LEU A 84 -40.30 10.10 -12.65
N PRO A 85 -39.36 9.54 -11.86
CA PRO A 85 -39.56 9.24 -10.43
C PRO A 85 -39.97 10.45 -9.58
N ASN A 86 -39.72 11.67 -10.06
CA ASN A 86 -40.15 12.92 -9.43
C ASN A 86 -41.58 13.36 -9.81
N GLY A 87 -42.36 12.50 -10.49
CA GLY A 87 -43.73 12.76 -10.93
C GLY A 87 -43.85 13.63 -12.18
N LYS A 88 -42.75 14.14 -12.74
CA LYS A 88 -42.77 14.96 -13.96
C LYS A 88 -42.89 14.09 -15.19
N THR A 89 -43.82 14.42 -16.09
CA THR A 89 -43.93 13.77 -17.39
C THR A 89 -43.02 14.46 -18.40
N GLU A 90 -42.11 13.73 -19.02
CA GLU A 90 -41.27 14.21 -20.12
C GLU A 90 -41.52 13.38 -21.38
N THR A 91 -41.55 14.04 -22.54
CA THR A 91 -41.63 13.35 -23.84
C THR A 91 -40.22 12.97 -24.27
N VAL A 92 -39.97 11.67 -24.38
CA VAL A 92 -38.68 11.10 -24.77
C VAL A 92 -38.84 10.20 -25.99
N LEU A 93 -37.78 10.07 -26.76
CA LEU A 93 -37.66 9.11 -27.85
C LEU A 93 -37.36 7.72 -27.26
N VAL A 94 -38.28 6.80 -27.50
CA VAL A 94 -38.20 5.41 -27.07
C VAL A 94 -37.96 4.53 -28.30
N PRO A 95 -36.90 3.71 -28.34
CA PRO A 95 -36.75 2.72 -29.39
C PRO A 95 -37.92 1.74 -29.33
N THR A 96 -38.62 1.59 -30.45
CA THR A 96 -39.79 0.72 -30.58
C THR A 96 -39.58 -0.21 -31.76
N LEU A 97 -39.65 -1.51 -31.51
CA LEU A 97 -39.49 -2.59 -32.48
C LEU A 97 -40.76 -2.82 -33.31
N TYR A 98 -40.59 -2.79 -34.63
CA TYR A 98 -41.59 -3.18 -35.61
C TYR A 98 -41.07 -4.37 -36.41
N LEU A 99 -41.81 -5.47 -36.35
CA LEU A 99 -41.45 -6.70 -37.05
C LEU A 99 -42.15 -6.79 -38.40
N ALA A 100 -41.41 -7.16 -39.43
CA ALA A 100 -41.95 -7.43 -40.76
C ALA A 100 -42.86 -8.68 -40.74
N PRO A 101 -43.84 -8.78 -41.66
CA PRO A 101 -44.78 -9.90 -41.70
C PRO A 101 -44.12 -11.28 -41.86
N ASN A 102 -42.97 -11.35 -42.52
CA ASN A 102 -42.13 -12.54 -42.69
C ASN A 102 -41.29 -12.86 -41.44
N THR A 103 -40.86 -11.90 -40.63
CA THR A 103 -40.17 -12.22 -39.36
C THR A 103 -41.14 -12.74 -38.30
N LYS A 104 -42.39 -12.26 -38.31
CA LYS A 104 -43.48 -12.89 -37.55
C LYS A 104 -43.78 -14.32 -38.02
N ARG A 105 -43.29 -14.73 -39.20
CA ARG A 105 -43.50 -16.05 -39.82
C ARG A 105 -42.20 -16.58 -40.43
N VAL A 106 -41.31 -17.13 -39.60
CA VAL A 106 -40.00 -17.67 -40.02
C VAL A 106 -40.13 -18.45 -41.34
N GLU A 107 -39.46 -17.98 -42.39
CA GLU A 107 -39.44 -18.67 -43.68
C GLU A 107 -38.71 -20.02 -43.48
N GLY A 108 -39.43 -21.13 -43.67
CA GLY A 108 -38.92 -22.49 -43.44
C GLY A 108 -39.01 -23.02 -41.99
N GLY A 109 -39.47 -22.24 -41.01
CA GLY A 109 -39.72 -22.71 -39.64
C GLY A 109 -41.17 -23.15 -39.42
N ALA A 110 -41.41 -24.12 -38.52
CA ALA A 110 -42.76 -24.54 -38.17
C ALA A 110 -43.56 -23.37 -37.53
N ASN A 111 -44.74 -23.04 -38.05
CA ASN A 111 -45.66 -22.08 -37.43
C ASN A 111 -47.00 -22.78 -37.18
N LEU A 112 -47.13 -23.36 -35.99
CA LEU A 112 -48.29 -24.15 -35.58
C LEU A 112 -49.05 -23.39 -34.51
N GLN A 113 -50.29 -23.00 -34.83
CA GLN A 113 -51.19 -22.32 -33.90
C GLN A 113 -52.52 -23.05 -33.83
N ALA A 114 -52.98 -23.35 -32.61
CA ALA A 114 -54.27 -24.00 -32.39
C ALA A 114 -54.79 -23.69 -30.98
N GLN A 115 -56.04 -24.04 -30.68
CA GLN A 115 -56.53 -23.99 -29.30
C GLN A 115 -55.77 -24.97 -28.39
N SER A 116 -55.41 -26.14 -28.92
CA SER A 116 -54.54 -27.13 -28.26
C SER A 116 -53.76 -27.90 -29.32
N ILE A 117 -52.54 -28.30 -29.00
CA ILE A 117 -51.62 -29.01 -29.89
C ILE A 117 -51.19 -30.30 -29.21
N ASN A 118 -51.40 -31.43 -29.87
CA ASN A 118 -50.80 -32.72 -29.48
C ASN A 118 -50.00 -33.23 -30.68
N LEU A 119 -48.68 -33.36 -30.51
CA LEU A 119 -47.76 -33.71 -31.59
C LEU A 119 -46.88 -34.88 -31.15
N SER A 120 -46.94 -35.98 -31.89
CA SER A 120 -46.07 -37.13 -31.73
C SER A 120 -45.13 -37.21 -32.92
N VAL A 121 -43.84 -37.26 -32.66
CA VAL A 121 -42.76 -37.28 -33.66
C VAL A 121 -41.75 -38.36 -33.30
N ASP A 122 -40.86 -38.70 -34.23
CA ASP A 122 -39.60 -39.36 -33.85
C ASP A 122 -38.60 -38.29 -33.41
N THR A 123 -38.12 -37.48 -34.33
CA THR A 123 -37.25 -36.33 -34.02
C THR A 123 -37.93 -35.03 -34.47
N MET A 124 -37.86 -33.97 -33.65
CA MET A 124 -38.32 -32.62 -33.99
C MET A 124 -37.19 -31.62 -33.83
N HIS A 125 -37.05 -30.73 -34.83
CA HIS A 125 -36.31 -29.48 -34.71
C HIS A 125 -37.29 -28.32 -34.89
N ASN A 126 -37.41 -27.48 -33.87
CA ASN A 126 -38.24 -26.28 -33.89
C ASN A 126 -37.37 -25.02 -33.83
N SER A 127 -37.36 -24.25 -34.92
CA SER A 127 -36.80 -22.90 -35.00
C SER A 127 -37.88 -21.82 -35.23
N GLY A 128 -39.15 -22.25 -35.30
CA GLY A 128 -40.33 -21.44 -35.51
C GLY A 128 -41.15 -21.27 -34.23
N SER A 129 -42.47 -21.28 -34.35
CA SER A 129 -43.40 -21.00 -33.24
C SER A 129 -44.48 -22.08 -33.16
N ILE A 130 -44.56 -22.76 -32.03
CA ILE A 130 -45.61 -23.72 -31.68
C ILE A 130 -46.38 -23.11 -30.52
N VAL A 131 -47.57 -22.58 -30.78
CA VAL A 131 -48.36 -21.82 -29.80
C VAL A 131 -49.76 -22.37 -29.70
N ALA A 132 -50.20 -22.68 -28.48
CA ALA A 132 -51.59 -22.96 -28.19
C ALA A 132 -52.17 -22.03 -27.12
N ASP A 133 -53.47 -21.72 -27.23
CA ASP A 133 -54.18 -20.96 -26.20
C ASP A 133 -54.32 -21.78 -24.90
N LYS A 134 -54.48 -23.11 -25.03
CA LYS A 134 -54.65 -24.05 -23.90
C LYS A 134 -53.45 -25.00 -23.76
N ASP A 135 -53.48 -26.21 -24.31
CA ASP A 135 -52.44 -27.20 -24.02
C ASP A 135 -51.53 -27.43 -25.24
N VAL A 136 -50.21 -27.48 -25.00
CA VAL A 136 -49.21 -28.01 -25.95
C VAL A 136 -48.61 -29.28 -25.35
N THR A 137 -48.78 -30.41 -26.03
CA THR A 137 -48.14 -31.69 -25.68
C THR A 137 -47.29 -32.17 -26.85
N LEU A 138 -45.98 -32.24 -26.64
CA LEU A 138 -45.02 -32.75 -27.62
C LEU A 138 -44.44 -34.06 -27.09
N THR A 139 -44.50 -35.14 -27.88
CA THR A 139 -43.90 -36.44 -27.55
C THR A 139 -42.97 -36.86 -28.68
N GLY A 140 -41.74 -37.25 -28.34
CA GLY A 140 -40.72 -37.62 -29.33
C GLY A 140 -39.73 -38.68 -28.87
N ASN A 141 -38.90 -39.16 -29.78
CA ASN A 141 -37.59 -39.69 -29.43
C ASN A 141 -36.64 -38.55 -29.03
N SER A 142 -36.49 -37.53 -29.87
CA SER A 142 -35.70 -36.32 -29.57
C SER A 142 -36.45 -35.04 -29.93
N ILE A 143 -36.41 -34.03 -29.07
CA ILE A 143 -37.08 -32.74 -29.29
C ILE A 143 -36.08 -31.61 -29.11
N HIS A 144 -35.73 -30.94 -30.20
CA HIS A 144 -34.82 -29.80 -30.21
C HIS A 144 -35.60 -28.52 -30.49
N ASN A 145 -35.45 -27.54 -29.61
CA ASN A 145 -35.97 -26.19 -29.76
C ASN A 145 -34.80 -25.24 -29.96
N ASP A 146 -34.46 -25.03 -31.24
CA ASP A 146 -33.27 -24.33 -31.72
C ASP A 146 -33.63 -22.88 -32.06
N ASN A 147 -33.57 -21.98 -31.08
CA ASN A 147 -34.06 -20.59 -31.17
C ASN A 147 -35.56 -20.49 -31.57
N GLY A 148 -36.36 -21.50 -31.23
CA GLY A 148 -37.81 -21.56 -31.45
C GLY A 148 -38.63 -21.20 -30.21
N LEU A 149 -39.93 -20.98 -30.40
CA LEU A 149 -40.91 -20.78 -29.32
C LEU A 149 -41.84 -22.00 -29.24
N ILE A 150 -42.02 -22.52 -28.03
CA ILE A 150 -43.05 -23.50 -27.67
C ILE A 150 -43.86 -22.89 -26.51
N LYS A 151 -45.15 -22.59 -26.73
CA LYS A 151 -45.98 -21.87 -25.75
C LYS A 151 -47.39 -22.44 -25.64
N GLY A 152 -47.85 -22.67 -24.42
CA GLY A 152 -49.23 -23.05 -24.08
C GLY A 152 -49.69 -22.39 -22.78
N ASN A 153 -50.95 -22.58 -22.38
CA ASN A 153 -51.35 -22.48 -20.97
C ASN A 153 -50.68 -23.59 -20.15
N THR A 154 -50.78 -24.84 -20.64
CA THR A 154 -49.95 -25.97 -20.17
C THR A 154 -49.03 -26.40 -21.29
N THR A 155 -47.73 -26.50 -21.02
CA THR A 155 -46.72 -26.94 -21.99
C THR A 155 -46.03 -28.19 -21.48
N THR A 156 -46.23 -29.31 -22.15
CA THR A 156 -45.61 -30.60 -21.85
C THR A 156 -44.73 -31.04 -23.01
N VAL A 157 -43.46 -31.30 -22.75
CA VAL A 157 -42.47 -31.78 -23.72
C VAL A 157 -41.86 -33.07 -23.18
N THR A 158 -42.03 -34.18 -23.90
CA THR A 158 -41.58 -35.51 -23.48
C THR A 158 -40.74 -36.17 -24.57
N ALA A 159 -39.53 -36.62 -24.23
CA ALA A 159 -38.62 -37.31 -25.14
C ALA A 159 -38.13 -38.66 -24.59
N ASN A 160 -37.88 -39.64 -25.46
CA ASN A 160 -37.25 -40.91 -25.07
C ASN A 160 -35.71 -40.83 -24.99
N ASP A 161 -35.07 -39.97 -25.78
CA ASP A 161 -33.64 -39.70 -25.74
C ASP A 161 -33.43 -38.34 -25.08
N GLU A 162 -33.50 -37.23 -25.82
CA GLU A 162 -33.21 -35.89 -25.26
C GLU A 162 -34.25 -34.81 -25.58
N VAL A 163 -34.38 -33.85 -24.66
CA VAL A 163 -34.95 -32.52 -24.95
C VAL A 163 -33.82 -31.51 -24.93
N ARG A 164 -33.60 -30.81 -26.04
CA ARG A 164 -32.59 -29.76 -26.16
C ARG A 164 -33.25 -28.42 -26.44
N ASN A 165 -32.98 -27.41 -25.61
CA ASN A 165 -33.46 -26.05 -25.78
C ASN A 165 -32.25 -25.12 -25.92
N THR A 166 -31.84 -24.82 -27.15
CA THR A 166 -30.66 -24.02 -27.45
C THR A 166 -31.10 -22.63 -27.89
N GLN A 167 -30.91 -21.64 -27.02
CA GLN A 167 -31.37 -20.24 -27.17
C GLN A 167 -32.87 -20.08 -27.50
N GLY A 168 -33.66 -21.15 -27.39
CA GLY A 168 -35.10 -21.16 -27.58
C GLY A 168 -35.88 -20.92 -26.29
N THR A 169 -37.19 -20.75 -26.42
CA THR A 169 -38.11 -20.55 -25.30
C THR A 169 -39.17 -21.65 -25.24
N ILE A 170 -39.25 -22.33 -24.11
CA ILE A 170 -40.35 -23.24 -23.74
C ILE A 170 -41.12 -22.56 -22.60
N MET A 171 -42.37 -22.18 -22.86
CA MET A 171 -43.16 -21.34 -21.95
C MET A 171 -44.55 -21.92 -21.68
N GLY A 172 -45.03 -21.80 -20.44
CA GLY A 172 -46.38 -22.14 -20.04
C GLY A 172 -47.01 -21.01 -19.23
N ASN A 173 -48.32 -20.77 -19.35
CA ASN A 173 -48.97 -19.85 -18.42
C ASN A 173 -49.14 -20.49 -17.03
N ASP A 174 -49.70 -21.68 -16.93
CA ASP A 174 -49.94 -22.39 -15.66
C ASP A 174 -48.92 -23.48 -15.37
N THR A 175 -48.50 -24.25 -16.37
CA THR A 175 -47.59 -25.37 -16.12
C THR A 175 -46.62 -25.58 -17.27
N VAL A 176 -45.35 -25.82 -16.94
CA VAL A 176 -44.33 -26.32 -17.87
C VAL A 176 -43.78 -27.63 -17.33
N SER A 177 -43.86 -28.70 -18.12
CA SER A 177 -43.29 -30.01 -17.80
C SER A 177 -42.40 -30.49 -18.94
N VAL A 178 -41.09 -30.46 -18.74
CA VAL A 178 -40.09 -30.98 -19.67
C VAL A 178 -39.51 -32.27 -19.12
N TYR A 179 -39.62 -33.36 -19.87
CA TYR A 179 -39.13 -34.68 -19.47
C TYR A 179 -38.36 -35.37 -20.60
N ALA A 180 -37.22 -35.97 -20.27
CA ALA A 180 -36.49 -36.86 -21.16
C ALA A 180 -36.06 -38.13 -20.41
N LYS A 181 -36.11 -39.32 -21.02
CA LYS A 181 -35.58 -40.53 -20.35
C LYS A 181 -34.06 -40.51 -20.20
N LYS A 182 -33.33 -39.76 -21.04
CA LYS A 182 -31.89 -39.58 -20.93
C LYS A 182 -31.59 -38.17 -20.46
N ASP A 183 -31.53 -37.16 -21.32
CA ASP A 183 -31.03 -35.83 -20.93
C ASP A 183 -31.98 -34.69 -21.27
N VAL A 184 -32.04 -33.68 -20.40
CA VAL A 184 -32.60 -32.36 -20.73
C VAL A 184 -31.46 -31.35 -20.77
N ILE A 185 -31.32 -30.65 -21.89
CA ILE A 185 -30.21 -29.73 -22.15
C ILE A 185 -30.80 -28.35 -22.45
N ASN A 186 -30.48 -27.35 -21.63
CA ASN A 186 -30.86 -25.97 -21.83
C ASN A 186 -29.58 -25.13 -22.00
N GLU A 187 -29.35 -24.62 -23.21
CA GLU A 187 -28.12 -23.91 -23.60
C GLU A 187 -28.45 -22.48 -24.03
N GLY A 188 -28.28 -21.50 -23.12
CA GLY A 188 -28.69 -20.11 -23.34
C GLY A 188 -30.21 -19.93 -23.56
N GLY A 189 -30.98 -21.02 -23.43
CA GLY A 189 -32.42 -21.05 -23.62
C GLY A 189 -33.20 -20.72 -22.35
N THR A 190 -34.51 -20.49 -22.51
CA THR A 190 -35.44 -20.19 -21.41
C THR A 190 -36.51 -21.27 -21.31
N ILE A 191 -36.64 -21.90 -20.15
CA ILE A 191 -37.77 -22.79 -19.79
C ILE A 191 -38.50 -22.12 -18.63
N THR A 192 -39.69 -21.57 -18.88
CA THR A 192 -40.34 -20.68 -17.89
C THR A 192 -41.86 -20.75 -17.83
N GLN A 193 -42.41 -20.45 -16.66
CA GLN A 193 -43.84 -20.38 -16.41
C GLN A 193 -44.23 -19.01 -15.82
N THR A 194 -45.42 -18.48 -16.14
CA THR A 194 -45.78 -17.07 -15.83
C THR A 194 -46.83 -16.83 -14.73
N ASN A 195 -47.61 -17.82 -14.32
CA ASN A 195 -48.63 -17.71 -13.26
C ASN A 195 -48.06 -18.08 -11.87
N ALA A 196 -48.21 -17.22 -10.86
CA ALA A 196 -47.75 -17.50 -9.50
C ALA A 196 -48.34 -18.79 -8.87
N ALA A 197 -49.54 -19.22 -9.30
CA ALA A 197 -50.17 -20.45 -8.84
C ALA A 197 -49.71 -21.73 -9.59
N GLY A 198 -48.87 -21.57 -10.61
CA GLY A 198 -48.46 -22.66 -11.48
C GLY A 198 -47.16 -23.35 -11.07
N SER A 199 -46.56 -24.10 -12.01
CA SER A 199 -45.28 -24.79 -11.74
C SER A 199 -44.45 -25.07 -13.00
N THR A 200 -43.13 -25.08 -12.83
CA THR A 200 -42.16 -25.54 -13.81
C THR A 200 -41.47 -26.78 -13.30
N LYS A 201 -41.54 -27.88 -14.06
CA LYS A 201 -40.84 -29.13 -13.78
C LYS A 201 -39.95 -29.51 -14.95
N VAL A 202 -38.66 -29.66 -14.70
CA VAL A 202 -37.68 -30.19 -15.66
C VAL A 202 -37.11 -31.48 -15.10
N SER A 203 -37.22 -32.59 -15.83
CA SER A 203 -36.75 -33.88 -15.35
C SER A 203 -36.06 -34.71 -16.42
N ALA A 204 -34.97 -35.36 -16.05
CA ALA A 204 -34.21 -36.25 -16.91
C ALA A 204 -33.95 -37.59 -16.21
N GLY A 205 -34.07 -38.71 -16.92
CA GLY A 205 -33.70 -40.03 -16.38
C GLY A 205 -32.19 -40.18 -16.18
N ARG A 206 -31.38 -39.32 -16.80
CA ARG A 206 -29.94 -39.23 -16.63
C ARG A 206 -29.52 -37.82 -16.20
N ASP A 207 -29.32 -36.86 -17.10
CA ASP A 207 -28.75 -35.56 -16.73
C ASP A 207 -29.66 -34.37 -17.08
N VAL A 208 -29.67 -33.35 -16.21
CA VAL A 208 -30.16 -32.00 -16.56
C VAL A 208 -28.96 -31.08 -16.70
N ILE A 209 -28.77 -30.51 -17.88
CA ILE A 209 -27.67 -29.59 -18.18
C ILE A 209 -28.26 -28.21 -18.43
N ASN A 210 -27.90 -27.21 -17.61
CA ASN A 210 -28.31 -25.82 -17.77
C ASN A 210 -27.09 -24.92 -17.93
N LYS A 211 -26.75 -24.60 -19.17
CA LYS A 211 -25.49 -23.98 -19.57
C LYS A 211 -25.72 -22.64 -20.24
N GLY A 212 -24.91 -21.64 -19.91
CA GLY A 212 -24.84 -20.38 -20.64
C GLY A 212 -24.13 -20.54 -21.98
N VAL A 213 -24.37 -19.62 -22.91
CA VAL A 213 -23.70 -19.56 -24.21
C VAL A 213 -22.89 -18.27 -24.27
N GLN A 214 -21.58 -18.40 -24.48
CA GLN A 214 -20.73 -17.25 -24.71
C GLN A 214 -20.96 -16.71 -26.13
N TYR A 215 -21.05 -15.38 -26.27
CA TYR A 215 -21.21 -14.71 -27.56
C TYR A 215 -20.33 -13.46 -27.64
N GLU A 216 -20.00 -13.02 -28.85
CA GLU A 216 -19.31 -11.76 -29.08
C GLU A 216 -20.28 -10.61 -28.81
N ALA A 217 -20.10 -9.90 -27.70
CA ALA A 217 -20.95 -8.79 -27.29
C ALA A 217 -20.69 -7.51 -28.09
N GLY A 218 -19.43 -7.32 -28.48
CA GLY A 218 -19.01 -6.19 -29.32
C GLY A 218 -17.66 -6.47 -29.96
N ASN A 219 -17.51 -6.02 -31.20
CA ASN A 219 -16.26 -6.11 -31.94
C ASN A 219 -16.10 -4.86 -32.79
N SER A 220 -15.26 -3.97 -32.32
CA SER A 220 -15.00 -2.69 -32.96
C SER A 220 -13.57 -2.65 -33.43
N LYS A 221 -13.39 -2.20 -34.67
CA LYS A 221 -12.08 -1.91 -35.24
C LYS A 221 -12.11 -0.52 -35.83
N VAL A 222 -11.29 0.36 -35.29
CA VAL A 222 -11.08 1.71 -35.82
C VAL A 222 -9.66 1.78 -36.38
N GLU A 223 -9.54 1.98 -37.69
CA GLU A 223 -8.25 2.23 -38.35
C GLU A 223 -8.21 3.68 -38.81
N TRP A 224 -7.34 4.49 -38.20
CA TRP A 224 -7.06 5.84 -38.71
C TRP A 224 -6.01 5.80 -39.82
N ASN A 225 -5.03 4.90 -39.72
CA ASN A 225 -4.06 4.55 -40.77
C ASN A 225 -3.31 3.25 -40.40
N SER A 226 -2.37 2.80 -41.23
CA SER A 226 -1.62 1.55 -41.03
C SER A 226 -0.85 1.45 -39.70
N SER A 227 -0.56 2.58 -39.05
CA SER A 227 0.21 2.64 -37.81
C SER A 227 -0.61 3.13 -36.61
N ASN A 228 -1.89 3.47 -36.83
CA ASN A 228 -2.80 3.97 -35.82
C ASN A 228 -4.11 3.21 -35.92
N ASN A 229 -4.34 2.28 -35.00
CA ASN A 229 -5.53 1.46 -34.98
C ASN A 229 -5.90 1.10 -33.54
N ARG A 230 -7.19 0.86 -33.34
CA ARG A 230 -7.74 0.32 -32.10
C ARG A 230 -8.66 -0.84 -32.45
N ARG A 231 -8.48 -1.96 -31.77
CA ARG A 231 -9.37 -3.12 -31.77
C ARG A 231 -9.92 -3.30 -30.37
N GLU A 232 -11.21 -3.55 -30.29
CA GLU A 232 -11.88 -3.88 -29.05
C GLU A 232 -12.82 -5.05 -29.30
N THR A 233 -12.68 -6.11 -28.51
CA THR A 233 -13.49 -7.31 -28.59
C THR A 233 -14.00 -7.66 -27.20
N MET A 234 -15.32 -7.77 -27.06
CA MET A 234 -15.98 -8.08 -25.81
C MET A 234 -16.78 -9.37 -25.98
N THR A 235 -16.72 -10.27 -25.02
CA THR A 235 -17.59 -11.45 -24.96
C THR A 235 -18.54 -11.35 -23.79
N GLY A 236 -19.80 -11.69 -24.02
CA GLY A 236 -20.84 -11.81 -23.00
C GLY A 236 -21.27 -13.27 -22.82
N VAL A 237 -22.10 -13.53 -21.81
CA VAL A 237 -22.67 -14.85 -21.55
C VAL A 237 -24.19 -14.75 -21.49
N ASP A 238 -24.88 -15.39 -22.42
CA ASP A 238 -26.32 -15.58 -22.36
C ASP A 238 -26.62 -16.80 -21.47
N GLN A 239 -26.97 -16.54 -20.22
CA GLN A 239 -27.22 -17.58 -19.21
C GLN A 239 -28.46 -18.42 -19.55
N GLY A 240 -28.35 -19.75 -19.44
CA GLY A 240 -29.48 -20.67 -19.54
C GLY A 240 -30.42 -20.52 -18.34
N ARG A 241 -31.72 -20.31 -18.59
CA ARG A 241 -32.72 -20.03 -17.55
C ARG A 241 -33.77 -21.12 -17.45
N ILE A 242 -33.96 -21.66 -16.25
CA ILE A 242 -35.08 -22.54 -15.90
C ILE A 242 -35.82 -21.89 -14.72
N GLY A 243 -37.11 -21.58 -14.85
CA GLY A 243 -37.80 -20.98 -13.71
C GLY A 243 -39.29 -20.76 -13.88
N GLY A 244 -39.85 -19.89 -13.06
CA GLY A 244 -41.23 -19.44 -13.21
C GLY A 244 -41.73 -18.64 -12.00
N ALA A 245 -42.90 -18.02 -12.16
CA ALA A 245 -43.58 -17.33 -11.08
C ALA A 245 -44.09 -18.32 -10.01
N GLY A 246 -44.44 -19.53 -10.41
CA GLY A 246 -44.79 -20.63 -9.50
C GLY A 246 -43.60 -21.47 -9.04
N GLN A 247 -43.85 -22.64 -8.46
CA GLN A 247 -42.79 -23.54 -7.98
C GLN A 247 -41.93 -24.08 -9.13
N THR A 248 -40.60 -24.08 -8.95
CA THR A 248 -39.65 -24.67 -9.91
C THR A 248 -39.02 -25.94 -9.35
N THR A 249 -39.00 -27.02 -10.12
CA THR A 249 -38.42 -28.31 -9.73
C THR A 249 -37.57 -28.89 -10.85
N VAL A 250 -36.29 -29.17 -10.57
CA VAL A 250 -35.32 -29.78 -11.48
C VAL A 250 -34.87 -31.13 -10.90
N VAL A 251 -35.03 -32.21 -11.66
CA VAL A 251 -34.70 -33.57 -11.20
C VAL A 251 -33.91 -34.35 -12.24
N ALA A 252 -32.72 -34.82 -11.88
CA ALA A 252 -31.90 -35.70 -12.71
C ALA A 252 -31.73 -37.06 -12.05
N GLY A 253 -31.87 -38.15 -12.82
CA GLY A 253 -31.58 -39.51 -12.33
C GLY A 253 -30.09 -39.74 -12.03
N ARG A 254 -29.22 -38.89 -12.56
CA ARG A 254 -27.77 -38.89 -12.35
C ARG A 254 -27.27 -37.51 -11.95
N ASP A 255 -27.04 -36.57 -12.87
CA ASP A 255 -26.42 -35.27 -12.53
C ASP A 255 -27.26 -34.05 -12.95
N VAL A 256 -27.21 -33.00 -12.14
CA VAL A 256 -27.55 -31.64 -12.55
C VAL A 256 -26.26 -30.86 -12.75
N SER A 257 -25.99 -30.41 -13.97
CA SER A 257 -24.78 -29.64 -14.32
C SER A 257 -25.15 -28.23 -14.77
N MET A 258 -24.58 -27.23 -14.11
CA MET A 258 -24.80 -25.81 -14.40
C MET A 258 -23.47 -25.11 -14.67
N GLU A 259 -23.42 -24.31 -15.71
CA GLU A 259 -22.28 -23.46 -16.05
C GLU A 259 -22.82 -22.13 -16.55
N ALA A 260 -22.70 -21.06 -15.74
CA ALA A 260 -23.45 -19.81 -15.91
C ALA A 260 -24.96 -20.04 -16.15
N GLY A 261 -25.55 -21.05 -15.50
CA GLY A 261 -26.98 -21.34 -15.56
C GLY A 261 -27.75 -20.74 -14.39
N ILE A 262 -29.01 -20.39 -14.60
CA ILE A 262 -29.93 -19.90 -13.56
C ILE A 262 -31.10 -20.87 -13.41
N VAL A 263 -31.42 -21.26 -12.17
CA VAL A 263 -32.67 -21.92 -11.80
C VAL A 263 -33.40 -21.05 -10.78
N SER A 264 -34.57 -20.50 -11.10
CA SER A 264 -35.26 -19.55 -10.22
C SER A 264 -36.76 -19.79 -10.04
N SER A 265 -37.34 -19.25 -8.96
CA SER A 265 -38.78 -19.27 -8.67
C SER A 265 -39.17 -18.10 -7.77
N ASP A 266 -40.36 -17.50 -7.94
CA ASP A 266 -40.89 -16.55 -6.93
C ASP A 266 -41.44 -17.28 -5.69
N VAL A 267 -41.63 -18.59 -5.77
CA VAL A 267 -42.07 -19.48 -4.69
C VAL A 267 -40.90 -20.39 -4.29
N ASN A 268 -40.95 -21.69 -4.52
CA ASN A 268 -39.91 -22.62 -4.05
C ASN A 268 -39.12 -23.19 -5.23
N THR A 269 -37.83 -23.39 -5.03
CA THR A 269 -36.93 -24.03 -5.99
C THR A 269 -36.37 -25.31 -5.41
N THR A 270 -36.56 -26.43 -6.10
CA THR A 270 -35.98 -27.73 -5.72
C THR A 270 -35.11 -28.24 -6.85
N VAL A 271 -33.86 -28.59 -6.54
CA VAL A 271 -32.91 -29.23 -7.46
C VAL A 271 -32.47 -30.55 -6.84
N THR A 272 -32.65 -31.64 -7.55
CA THR A 272 -32.32 -32.99 -7.07
C THR A 272 -31.57 -33.79 -8.12
N ALA A 273 -30.47 -34.43 -7.72
CA ALA A 273 -29.67 -35.30 -8.57
C ALA A 273 -29.44 -36.67 -7.92
N GLY A 274 -29.56 -37.74 -8.70
CA GLY A 274 -29.26 -39.10 -8.23
C GLY A 274 -27.79 -39.33 -7.88
N ARG A 275 -26.89 -38.43 -8.30
CA ARG A 275 -25.45 -38.45 -8.04
C ARG A 275 -24.93 -37.05 -7.69
N ASN A 276 -24.74 -36.14 -8.65
CA ASN A 276 -24.10 -34.84 -8.40
C ASN A 276 -24.94 -33.62 -8.81
N VAL A 277 -24.83 -32.54 -8.04
CA VAL A 277 -25.18 -31.19 -8.49
C VAL A 277 -23.89 -30.38 -8.62
N THR A 278 -23.56 -29.92 -9.81
CA THR A 278 -22.34 -29.15 -10.09
C THR A 278 -22.73 -27.77 -10.65
N MET A 279 -22.19 -26.71 -10.06
CA MET A 279 -22.42 -25.32 -10.44
C MET A 279 -21.08 -24.62 -10.68
N LYS A 280 -20.88 -24.09 -11.88
CA LYS A 280 -19.65 -23.40 -12.28
C LYS A 280 -19.90 -22.02 -12.84
N ALA A 281 -18.88 -21.18 -12.73
CA ALA A 281 -18.82 -19.90 -13.44
C ALA A 281 -18.27 -20.08 -14.86
N MET A 282 -18.68 -19.18 -15.77
CA MET A 282 -18.14 -19.04 -17.12
C MET A 282 -17.46 -17.68 -17.25
N ASN A 283 -16.35 -17.58 -17.99
CA ASN A 283 -15.65 -16.30 -18.14
C ASN A 283 -16.24 -15.45 -19.27
N ALA A 284 -16.49 -14.17 -18.99
CA ALA A 284 -16.70 -13.11 -19.96
C ALA A 284 -15.42 -12.28 -20.08
N THR A 285 -15.10 -11.82 -21.29
CA THR A 285 -13.82 -11.16 -21.58
C THR A 285 -14.02 -9.77 -22.21
N HIS A 286 -13.09 -8.86 -21.94
CA HIS A 286 -12.96 -7.59 -22.63
C HIS A 286 -11.51 -7.41 -23.02
N GLU A 287 -11.24 -7.47 -24.33
CA GLU A 287 -9.94 -7.26 -24.91
C GLU A 287 -9.92 -5.92 -25.65
N LEU A 288 -8.94 -5.08 -25.33
CA LEU A 288 -8.66 -3.83 -26.02
C LEU A 288 -7.20 -3.83 -26.43
N GLU A 289 -6.95 -3.61 -27.70
CA GLU A 289 -5.61 -3.45 -28.26
C GLU A 289 -5.56 -2.13 -29.04
N GLU A 290 -4.69 -1.22 -28.64
CA GLU A 290 -4.54 0.08 -29.28
C GLU A 290 -3.08 0.32 -29.66
N HIS A 291 -2.86 0.70 -30.92
CA HIS A 291 -1.57 1.11 -31.46
C HIS A 291 -1.66 2.57 -31.87
N ARG A 292 -0.79 3.42 -31.34
CA ARG A 292 -0.62 4.80 -31.83
C ARG A 292 0.80 5.07 -32.29
N PHE A 293 0.89 5.77 -33.40
CA PHE A 293 2.13 6.23 -34.00
C PHE A 293 1.96 7.66 -34.49
N ASP A 294 2.66 8.58 -33.84
CA ASP A 294 2.68 9.99 -34.21
C ASP A 294 4.09 10.42 -34.56
N LYS A 295 4.22 11.07 -35.71
CA LYS A 295 5.46 11.71 -36.14
C LYS A 295 5.19 13.16 -36.49
N GLY A 296 5.78 14.06 -35.71
CA GLY A 296 5.52 15.49 -35.83
C GLY A 296 6.70 16.35 -35.39
N LYS A 297 6.39 17.61 -35.09
CA LYS A 297 7.32 18.57 -34.51
C LYS A 297 6.82 18.99 -33.13
N SER A 298 7.68 19.00 -32.12
CA SER A 298 7.34 19.53 -30.79
C SER A 298 7.44 21.07 -30.78
N GLY A 299 6.93 21.72 -29.73
CA GLY A 299 7.23 23.13 -29.44
C GLY A 299 8.75 23.35 -29.49
N GLY A 300 9.22 24.27 -30.35
CA GLY A 300 10.64 24.50 -30.63
C GLY A 300 11.20 23.84 -31.91
N GLY A 301 10.37 23.16 -32.72
CA GLY A 301 10.76 22.68 -34.06
C GLY A 301 11.56 21.37 -34.09
N HIS A 302 11.65 20.64 -32.98
CA HIS A 302 12.31 19.32 -32.93
C HIS A 302 11.44 18.25 -33.57
N SER A 303 12.03 17.32 -34.33
CA SER A 303 11.29 16.15 -34.83
C SER A 303 11.03 15.21 -33.66
N GLN A 304 9.77 14.84 -33.47
CA GLN A 304 9.33 13.91 -32.44
C GLN A 304 8.66 12.70 -33.10
N THR A 305 8.92 11.52 -32.59
CA THR A 305 8.24 10.27 -32.95
C THR A 305 7.81 9.58 -31.67
N THR A 306 6.50 9.45 -31.48
CA THR A 306 5.88 8.79 -30.34
C THR A 306 5.21 7.51 -30.84
N GLN A 307 5.44 6.40 -30.17
CA GLN A 307 4.72 5.14 -30.38
C GLN A 307 4.15 4.70 -29.04
N SER A 308 2.88 4.30 -28.99
CA SER A 308 2.32 3.60 -27.84
C SER A 308 1.61 2.33 -28.29
N HIS A 309 1.66 1.31 -27.45
CA HIS A 309 0.90 0.08 -27.60
C HIS A 309 0.27 -0.27 -26.27
N ASP A 310 -1.06 -0.34 -26.25
CA ASP A 310 -1.85 -0.64 -25.07
C ASP A 310 -2.60 -1.94 -25.32
N LEU A 311 -2.44 -2.92 -24.44
CA LEU A 311 -3.18 -4.16 -24.45
C LEU A 311 -3.83 -4.37 -23.09
N VAL A 312 -5.16 -4.43 -23.07
CA VAL A 312 -5.96 -4.79 -21.91
C VAL A 312 -6.69 -6.07 -22.25
N LYS A 313 -6.57 -7.08 -21.38
CA LYS A 313 -7.38 -8.29 -21.40
C LYS A 313 -8.01 -8.43 -20.02
N ALA A 314 -9.24 -7.97 -19.86
CA ALA A 314 -9.99 -8.15 -18.63
C ALA A 314 -10.84 -9.41 -18.71
N GLN A 315 -10.90 -10.17 -17.62
CA GLN A 315 -11.80 -11.32 -17.47
C GLN A 315 -12.69 -11.13 -16.24
N SER A 316 -13.94 -11.57 -16.36
CA SER A 316 -14.90 -11.63 -15.25
C SER A 316 -15.57 -13.00 -15.24
N SER A 317 -15.89 -13.52 -14.06
CA SER A 317 -16.56 -14.81 -13.90
C SER A 317 -18.07 -14.61 -13.70
N VAL A 318 -18.88 -15.22 -14.57
CA VAL A 318 -20.34 -15.25 -14.50
C VAL A 318 -20.77 -16.57 -13.86
N GLY A 319 -21.10 -16.54 -12.58
CA GLY A 319 -21.50 -17.70 -11.78
C GLY A 319 -22.84 -18.31 -12.19
N SER A 320 -23.05 -19.58 -11.80
CA SER A 320 -24.38 -20.19 -11.84
C SER A 320 -25.20 -19.77 -10.61
N SER A 321 -26.53 -19.67 -10.73
CA SER A 321 -27.41 -19.33 -9.60
C SER A 321 -28.62 -20.25 -9.44
N ILE A 322 -28.98 -20.55 -8.19
CA ILE A 322 -30.25 -21.18 -7.81
C ILE A 322 -30.96 -20.27 -6.83
N GLU A 323 -32.18 -19.85 -7.16
CA GLU A 323 -32.87 -18.75 -6.47
C GLU A 323 -34.33 -19.09 -6.14
N GLY A 324 -34.84 -18.60 -5.01
CA GLY A 324 -36.28 -18.60 -4.73
C GLY A 324 -36.66 -18.15 -3.32
N LYS A 325 -37.91 -18.36 -2.88
CA LYS A 325 -38.31 -18.15 -1.49
C LYS A 325 -37.70 -19.20 -0.57
N ASN A 326 -37.88 -20.47 -0.90
CA ASN A 326 -37.14 -21.57 -0.29
C ASN A 326 -36.40 -22.35 -1.37
N VAL A 327 -35.13 -22.64 -1.14
CA VAL A 327 -34.27 -23.38 -2.05
C VAL A 327 -33.78 -24.67 -1.40
N SER A 328 -33.95 -25.79 -2.09
CA SER A 328 -33.45 -27.11 -1.68
C SER A 328 -32.61 -27.71 -2.79
N VAL A 329 -31.32 -27.94 -2.54
CA VAL A 329 -30.36 -28.58 -3.45
C VAL A 329 -29.91 -29.90 -2.82
N VAL A 330 -30.21 -31.02 -3.48
CA VAL A 330 -29.94 -32.36 -2.94
C VAL A 330 -29.26 -33.22 -3.99
N ALA A 331 -28.17 -33.87 -3.61
CA ALA A 331 -27.45 -34.83 -4.44
C ALA A 331 -27.15 -36.10 -3.62
N SER A 332 -27.24 -37.30 -4.19
CA SER A 332 -26.87 -38.51 -3.43
C SER A 332 -25.37 -38.60 -3.13
N ASP A 333 -24.52 -37.95 -3.92
CA ASP A 333 -23.06 -37.97 -3.80
C ASP A 333 -22.51 -36.56 -3.51
N ALA A 334 -22.37 -35.66 -4.48
CA ALA A 334 -21.77 -34.35 -4.22
C ALA A 334 -22.62 -33.14 -4.68
N VAL A 335 -22.62 -32.08 -3.86
CA VAL A 335 -23.01 -30.73 -4.29
C VAL A 335 -21.75 -29.87 -4.37
N GLN A 336 -21.44 -29.36 -5.57
CA GLN A 336 -20.20 -28.64 -5.85
C GLN A 336 -20.52 -27.28 -6.46
N LEU A 337 -20.09 -26.20 -5.80
CA LEU A 337 -20.18 -24.83 -6.28
C LEU A 337 -18.78 -24.29 -6.54
N GLU A 338 -18.61 -23.58 -7.65
CA GLU A 338 -17.37 -22.90 -8.03
C GLU A 338 -17.73 -21.48 -8.49
N GLY A 339 -17.43 -20.48 -7.65
CA GLY A 339 -17.82 -19.07 -7.88
C GLY A 339 -19.31 -18.89 -8.19
N SER A 340 -20.16 -19.67 -7.55
CA SER A 340 -21.60 -19.79 -7.86
C SER A 340 -22.46 -19.54 -6.61
N GLN A 341 -23.74 -19.23 -6.82
CA GLN A 341 -24.63 -18.74 -5.76
C GLN A 341 -25.90 -19.58 -5.56
N VAL A 342 -26.31 -19.76 -4.30
CA VAL A 342 -27.60 -20.32 -3.91
C VAL A 342 -28.28 -19.33 -2.96
N LEU A 343 -29.35 -18.70 -3.43
CA LEU A 343 -29.97 -17.56 -2.74
C LEU A 343 -31.44 -17.86 -2.44
N ALA A 344 -31.86 -17.65 -1.20
CA ALA A 344 -33.26 -17.78 -0.82
C ALA A 344 -33.77 -16.56 -0.04
N ALA A 345 -35.02 -16.18 -0.25
CA ALA A 345 -35.65 -15.14 0.58
C ALA A 345 -35.93 -15.62 2.02
N ASP A 346 -36.15 -16.92 2.22
CA ASP A 346 -36.37 -17.55 3.52
C ASP A 346 -35.31 -18.63 3.80
N THR A 347 -35.38 -19.82 3.19
CA THR A 347 -34.52 -20.95 3.59
C THR A 347 -33.68 -21.49 2.43
N VAL A 348 -32.38 -21.65 2.65
CA VAL A 348 -31.47 -22.46 1.82
C VAL A 348 -31.19 -23.80 2.50
N LYS A 349 -31.40 -24.92 1.80
CA LYS A 349 -31.00 -26.27 2.20
C LYS A 349 -30.09 -26.87 1.13
N VAL A 350 -28.89 -27.29 1.52
CA VAL A 350 -27.93 -27.98 0.65
C VAL A 350 -27.53 -29.30 1.28
N SER A 351 -27.67 -30.41 0.55
CA SER A 351 -27.33 -31.74 1.08
C SER A 351 -26.71 -32.69 0.05
N GLY A 352 -25.71 -33.45 0.51
CA GLY A 352 -25.13 -34.60 -0.21
C GLY A 352 -24.20 -35.43 0.65
N ASN A 353 -23.50 -36.43 0.08
CA ASN A 353 -22.39 -37.08 0.78
C ASN A 353 -21.22 -36.12 0.98
N THR A 354 -20.97 -35.21 0.04
CA THR A 354 -19.99 -34.12 0.17
C THR A 354 -20.59 -32.81 -0.33
N VAL A 355 -20.28 -31.71 0.36
CA VAL A 355 -20.59 -30.35 -0.12
C VAL A 355 -19.28 -29.59 -0.30
N ALA A 356 -19.00 -29.13 -1.52
CA ALA A 356 -17.80 -28.38 -1.85
C ALA A 356 -18.13 -26.94 -2.29
N LEU A 357 -17.54 -25.96 -1.63
CA LEU A 357 -17.72 -24.52 -1.87
C LEU A 357 -16.40 -23.92 -2.36
N ASN A 358 -16.12 -24.05 -3.65
CA ASN A 358 -14.86 -23.67 -4.27
C ASN A 358 -14.90 -22.27 -4.87
N THR A 359 -13.74 -21.77 -5.24
CA THR A 359 -13.54 -20.45 -5.87
C THR A 359 -13.46 -20.57 -7.39
N ALA A 360 -13.97 -19.56 -8.10
CA ALA A 360 -13.67 -19.34 -9.52
C ALA A 360 -12.56 -18.29 -9.67
N LYS A 361 -11.70 -18.45 -10.69
CA LYS A 361 -10.58 -17.53 -10.96
C LYS A 361 -10.74 -16.83 -12.31
N ALA A 362 -10.44 -15.53 -12.34
CA ALA A 362 -10.43 -14.71 -13.54
C ALA A 362 -9.08 -13.98 -13.66
N ASN A 363 -8.44 -14.08 -14.82
CA ASN A 363 -7.13 -13.48 -15.06
C ASN A 363 -7.27 -12.23 -15.91
N SER A 364 -6.72 -11.11 -15.45
CA SER A 364 -6.69 -9.87 -16.23
C SER A 364 -5.26 -9.42 -16.46
N THR A 365 -4.92 -9.01 -17.69
CA THR A 365 -3.59 -8.50 -18.05
C THR A 365 -3.72 -7.10 -18.62
N VAL A 366 -2.82 -6.21 -18.20
CA VAL A 366 -2.64 -4.86 -18.74
C VAL A 366 -1.18 -4.71 -19.13
N ASN A 367 -0.92 -4.45 -20.41
CA ASN A 367 0.40 -4.17 -20.94
C ASN A 367 0.39 -2.79 -21.61
N HIS A 368 1.33 -1.95 -21.23
CA HIS A 368 1.52 -0.62 -21.78
C HIS A 368 2.97 -0.48 -22.25
N VAL A 369 3.15 -0.14 -23.53
CA VAL A 369 4.46 0.15 -24.11
C VAL A 369 4.46 1.58 -24.63
N TYR A 370 5.44 2.37 -24.22
CA TYR A 370 5.60 3.75 -24.65
C TYR A 370 7.02 4.03 -25.14
N LEU A 371 7.13 4.52 -26.38
CA LEU A 371 8.39 4.91 -27.01
C LEU A 371 8.32 6.35 -27.53
N ASP A 372 9.11 7.25 -26.96
CA ASP A 372 9.28 8.63 -27.45
C ASP A 372 10.71 8.84 -27.94
N LYS A 373 10.85 9.39 -29.15
CA LYS A 373 12.14 9.73 -29.78
C LYS A 373 12.09 11.17 -30.26
N LYS A 374 12.95 12.02 -29.69
CA LYS A 374 13.11 13.43 -30.07
C LYS A 374 14.46 13.64 -30.73
N LYS A 375 14.47 14.33 -31.87
CA LYS A 375 15.68 14.69 -32.63
C LYS A 375 15.66 16.16 -33.02
N SER A 376 16.75 16.83 -32.71
CA SER A 376 17.12 18.18 -33.15
C SER A 376 18.45 18.13 -33.91
N LEU A 377 18.88 19.27 -34.46
CA LEU A 377 20.22 19.47 -35.01
C LEU A 377 21.31 19.13 -33.98
N VAL A 378 21.09 19.45 -32.70
CA VAL A 378 22.12 19.38 -31.65
C VAL A 378 21.81 18.42 -30.49
N LYS A 379 20.61 17.82 -30.45
CA LYS A 379 20.16 16.96 -29.33
C LYS A 379 19.36 15.76 -29.85
N ARG A 380 19.57 14.59 -29.25
CA ARG A 380 18.77 13.37 -29.44
C ARG A 380 18.34 12.82 -28.09
N GLU A 381 17.08 12.46 -27.95
CA GLU A 381 16.49 11.95 -26.71
C GLU A 381 15.57 10.78 -27.04
N SER A 382 15.63 9.72 -26.23
CA SER A 382 14.79 8.53 -26.38
C SER A 382 14.35 8.05 -25.00
N THR A 383 13.05 7.82 -24.86
CA THR A 383 12.41 7.20 -23.70
C THR A 383 11.71 5.94 -24.17
N ASN A 384 11.94 4.81 -23.49
CA ASN A 384 11.23 3.55 -23.69
C ASN A 384 10.73 3.09 -22.31
N ALA A 385 9.42 3.03 -22.12
CA ALA A 385 8.76 2.56 -20.91
C ALA A 385 7.88 1.36 -21.27
N VAL A 386 7.90 0.32 -20.44
CA VAL A 386 7.06 -0.86 -20.57
C VAL A 386 6.53 -1.21 -19.20
N ASP A 387 5.22 -1.29 -19.05
CA ASP A 387 4.54 -1.72 -17.83
C ASP A 387 3.69 -2.94 -18.18
N ASP A 388 3.79 -4.01 -17.40
CA ASP A 388 3.03 -5.25 -17.58
C ASP A 388 2.52 -5.70 -16.22
N VAL A 389 1.20 -5.83 -16.10
CA VAL A 389 0.52 -6.25 -14.87
C VAL A 389 -0.46 -7.36 -15.20
N THR A 390 -0.38 -8.46 -14.47
CA THR A 390 -1.35 -9.56 -14.51
C THR A 390 -1.94 -9.77 -13.13
N THR A 391 -3.27 -9.78 -13.04
CA THR A 391 -4.03 -9.99 -11.80
C THR A 391 -4.91 -11.22 -11.91
N THR A 392 -4.81 -12.13 -10.94
CA THR A 392 -5.74 -13.26 -10.76
C THR A 392 -6.73 -12.92 -9.67
N SER A 393 -7.98 -12.65 -10.04
CA SER A 393 -9.08 -12.43 -9.10
C SER A 393 -9.73 -13.74 -8.70
N VAL A 394 -10.15 -13.85 -7.43
CA VAL A 394 -10.78 -15.05 -6.86
C VAL A 394 -12.18 -14.72 -6.40
N THR A 395 -13.18 -15.49 -6.84
CA THR A 395 -14.59 -15.35 -6.46
C THR A 395 -15.06 -16.60 -5.72
N GLY A 396 -15.43 -16.45 -4.44
CA GLY A 396 -15.96 -17.52 -3.60
C GLY A 396 -17.39 -17.93 -3.96
N SER A 397 -17.80 -19.12 -3.49
CA SER A 397 -19.19 -19.56 -3.60
C SER A 397 -20.07 -18.99 -2.49
N THR A 398 -21.31 -18.61 -2.81
CA THR A 398 -22.20 -17.89 -1.89
C THR A 398 -23.50 -18.65 -1.62
N LEU A 399 -23.83 -18.86 -0.34
CA LEU A 399 -25.10 -19.39 0.13
C LEU A 399 -25.76 -18.34 1.03
N SER A 400 -26.96 -17.87 0.69
CA SER A 400 -27.61 -16.80 1.44
C SER A 400 -29.12 -16.97 1.60
N GLY A 401 -29.64 -16.71 2.80
CA GLY A 401 -31.07 -16.58 3.05
C GLY A 401 -31.38 -16.21 4.50
N LYS A 402 -32.64 -16.27 4.95
CA LYS A 402 -32.93 -16.10 6.39
C LYS A 402 -32.37 -17.27 7.20
N THR A 403 -32.45 -18.48 6.67
CA THR A 403 -31.85 -19.66 7.31
C THR A 403 -31.06 -20.43 6.27
N VAL A 404 -29.80 -20.75 6.58
CA VAL A 404 -28.95 -21.57 5.73
C VAL A 404 -28.62 -22.87 6.46
N MET A 405 -28.90 -24.01 5.83
CA MET A 405 -28.61 -25.34 6.31
C MET A 405 -27.78 -26.11 5.29
N ILE A 406 -26.57 -26.52 5.67
CA ILE A 406 -25.69 -27.39 4.91
C ILE A 406 -25.58 -28.71 5.66
N THR A 407 -25.91 -29.83 5.01
CA THR A 407 -25.86 -31.16 5.62
C THR A 407 -25.12 -32.15 4.73
N SER A 408 -23.97 -32.62 5.20
CA SER A 408 -23.12 -33.56 4.50
C SER A 408 -23.00 -34.89 5.26
N ALA A 409 -23.13 -36.02 4.58
CA ALA A 409 -22.89 -37.34 5.20
C ALA A 409 -21.39 -37.63 5.43
N GLN A 410 -20.51 -36.99 4.66
CA GLN A 410 -19.06 -37.02 4.81
C GLN A 410 -18.59 -35.58 5.08
N ASN A 411 -18.06 -34.87 4.08
CA ASN A 411 -17.31 -33.65 4.32
C ASN A 411 -18.03 -32.40 3.82
N VAL A 412 -17.80 -31.27 4.48
CA VAL A 412 -18.02 -29.94 3.91
C VAL A 412 -16.66 -29.31 3.70
N THR A 413 -16.30 -29.04 2.44
CA THR A 413 -14.99 -28.48 2.09
C THR A 413 -15.15 -27.19 1.29
N GLY A 414 -14.18 -26.30 1.31
CA GLY A 414 -14.26 -25.11 0.47
C GLY A 414 -13.10 -24.15 0.65
N GLN A 415 -13.11 -23.12 -0.19
CA GLN A 415 -12.17 -22.02 -0.12
C GLN A 415 -12.93 -20.70 -0.26
N SER A 416 -12.64 -19.73 0.61
CA SER A 416 -13.20 -18.38 0.57
C SER A 416 -14.73 -18.35 0.44
N ALA A 417 -15.42 -19.26 1.14
CA ALA A 417 -16.86 -19.43 1.05
C ALA A 417 -17.62 -18.33 1.80
N GLN A 418 -18.78 -17.95 1.26
CA GLN A 418 -19.69 -16.97 1.86
C GLN A 418 -21.00 -17.65 2.25
N ILE A 419 -21.29 -17.77 3.54
CA ILE A 419 -22.45 -18.46 4.08
C ILE A 419 -23.21 -17.50 5.02
N MET A 420 -24.35 -16.99 4.59
CA MET A 420 -25.03 -15.88 5.24
C MET A 420 -26.50 -16.19 5.57
N GLY A 421 -26.83 -16.14 6.84
CA GLY A 421 -28.17 -16.29 7.40
C GLY A 421 -28.67 -14.99 8.03
N GLU A 422 -29.97 -14.70 7.96
CA GLU A 422 -30.57 -13.71 8.87
C GLU A 422 -30.76 -14.31 10.26
N ASN A 423 -31.55 -15.38 10.36
CA ASN A 423 -31.95 -16.04 11.60
C ASN A 423 -31.01 -17.17 12.03
N ALA A 424 -30.40 -17.90 11.09
CA ALA A 424 -29.48 -18.99 11.47
C ALA A 424 -28.60 -19.45 10.30
N VAL A 425 -27.39 -19.90 10.64
CA VAL A 425 -26.52 -20.70 9.78
C VAL A 425 -26.19 -22.00 10.50
N SER A 426 -26.40 -23.13 9.82
CA SER A 426 -26.02 -24.45 10.32
C SER A 426 -25.25 -25.24 9.27
N VAL A 427 -24.05 -25.69 9.62
CA VAL A 427 -23.19 -26.55 8.79
C VAL A 427 -22.94 -27.83 9.58
N THR A 428 -23.39 -28.97 9.05
CA THR A 428 -23.23 -30.28 9.70
C THR A 428 -22.59 -31.28 8.74
N ALA A 429 -21.52 -31.94 9.19
CA ALA A 429 -20.77 -32.93 8.43
C ALA A 429 -20.61 -34.24 9.22
N GLY A 430 -20.87 -35.39 8.58
CA GLY A 430 -20.63 -36.71 9.15
C GLY A 430 -19.14 -37.12 9.19
N GLY A 431 -18.28 -36.35 8.53
CA GLY A 431 -16.82 -36.35 8.54
C GLY A 431 -16.31 -34.98 9.02
N LYS A 432 -15.54 -34.25 8.20
CA LYS A 432 -14.94 -32.95 8.55
C LYS A 432 -15.62 -31.73 7.92
N VAL A 433 -15.47 -30.57 8.56
CA VAL A 433 -15.72 -29.24 7.96
C VAL A 433 -14.37 -28.54 7.79
N GLU A 434 -13.97 -28.28 6.54
CA GLU A 434 -12.69 -27.63 6.20
C GLU A 434 -12.93 -26.47 5.21
N LEU A 435 -12.86 -25.24 5.70
CA LEU A 435 -13.03 -24.03 4.88
C LEU A 435 -11.73 -23.22 4.90
N GLY A 436 -10.94 -23.36 3.84
CA GLY A 436 -9.68 -22.65 3.64
C GLY A 436 -9.87 -21.25 3.05
N ALA A 437 -8.78 -20.50 2.91
CA ALA A 437 -8.79 -19.21 2.21
C ALA A 437 -7.90 -19.29 0.96
N ASP A 438 -8.42 -18.86 -0.19
CA ASP A 438 -7.66 -18.76 -1.45
C ASP A 438 -7.01 -17.37 -1.58
N LYS A 439 -6.15 -17.18 -2.59
CA LYS A 439 -5.35 -15.97 -2.77
C LYS A 439 -5.60 -15.32 -4.14
N SER A 440 -5.85 -14.01 -4.12
CA SER A 440 -5.71 -13.19 -5.31
C SER A 440 -4.23 -12.89 -5.53
N THR A 441 -3.77 -12.93 -6.78
CA THR A 441 -2.36 -12.65 -7.11
C THR A 441 -2.25 -11.42 -8.02
N THR A 442 -1.24 -10.59 -7.81
CA THR A 442 -0.88 -9.49 -8.71
C THR A 442 0.61 -9.56 -9.03
N ASP A 443 0.91 -9.82 -10.29
CA ASP A 443 2.26 -9.85 -10.85
C ASP A 443 2.46 -8.58 -11.68
N GLY A 444 3.45 -7.76 -11.30
CA GLY A 444 3.77 -6.52 -11.98
C GLY A 444 5.23 -6.47 -12.41
N SER A 445 5.50 -5.93 -13.59
CA SER A 445 6.85 -5.56 -14.01
C SER A 445 6.84 -4.22 -14.72
N SER A 446 7.78 -3.35 -14.37
CA SER A 446 7.96 -2.05 -15.00
C SER A 446 9.40 -1.93 -15.50
N VAL A 447 9.56 -1.37 -16.70
CA VAL A 447 10.89 -1.08 -17.24
C VAL A 447 10.93 0.29 -17.88
N TYR A 448 11.72 1.16 -17.29
CA TYR A 448 11.98 2.50 -17.78
C TYR A 448 13.41 2.65 -18.30
N ARG A 449 13.56 3.16 -19.52
CA ARG A 449 14.87 3.39 -20.17
C ARG A 449 14.87 4.75 -20.83
N HIS A 450 15.68 5.67 -20.30
CA HIS A 450 15.84 7.02 -20.82
C HIS A 450 17.28 7.29 -21.27
N LYS A 451 17.45 7.87 -22.46
CA LYS A 451 18.75 8.21 -23.05
C LYS A 451 18.72 9.60 -23.67
N LYS A 452 19.69 10.43 -23.31
CA LYS A 452 19.95 11.74 -23.93
C LYS A 452 21.35 11.79 -24.52
N SER A 453 21.50 12.44 -25.66
CA SER A 453 22.80 12.69 -26.28
C SER A 453 22.83 14.03 -27.02
N GLY A 454 24.01 14.65 -27.11
CA GLY A 454 24.20 15.98 -27.69
C GLY A 454 24.21 17.08 -26.61
N LEU A 455 23.62 18.24 -26.91
CA LEU A 455 23.53 19.38 -25.99
C LEU A 455 22.52 19.10 -24.84
N LEU A 456 23.04 18.86 -23.65
CA LEU A 456 22.31 18.68 -22.39
C LEU A 456 22.11 20.05 -21.71
N GLY A 457 20.92 20.29 -21.15
CA GLY A 457 20.62 21.54 -20.43
C GLY A 457 21.50 21.71 -19.20
N GLY A 458 22.07 22.91 -19.01
CA GLY A 458 22.91 23.23 -17.85
C GLY A 458 22.13 23.89 -16.71
N ALA A 459 22.65 23.78 -15.50
CA ALA A 459 22.25 24.65 -14.40
C ALA A 459 22.96 26.01 -14.58
N GLY A 460 22.22 27.08 -14.83
CA GLY A 460 22.77 28.44 -15.03
C GLY A 460 23.20 28.77 -16.47
N ILE A 461 24.19 29.66 -16.63
CA ILE A 461 24.68 30.21 -17.92
C ILE A 461 25.69 29.26 -18.61
N GLY A 462 25.49 27.94 -18.54
CA GLY A 462 26.41 26.92 -19.08
C GLY A 462 25.72 25.86 -19.92
N PHE A 463 26.44 25.23 -20.85
CA PHE A 463 25.96 24.12 -21.69
C PHE A 463 26.85 22.89 -21.56
N SER A 464 26.26 21.68 -21.61
CA SER A 464 27.02 20.42 -21.60
C SER A 464 26.77 19.64 -22.88
N ILE A 465 27.78 19.04 -23.49
CA ILE A 465 27.66 18.15 -24.64
C ILE A 465 28.07 16.75 -24.21
N GLY A 466 27.15 15.78 -24.26
CA GLY A 466 27.44 14.45 -23.72
C GLY A 466 26.40 13.39 -24.01
N LYS A 467 26.49 12.28 -23.28
CA LYS A 467 25.52 11.17 -23.23
C LYS A 467 25.07 10.99 -21.79
N GLU A 468 23.78 10.79 -21.60
CA GLU A 468 23.14 10.48 -20.31
C GLU A 468 22.20 9.30 -20.49
N LYS A 469 22.26 8.33 -19.58
CA LYS A 469 21.43 7.13 -19.56
C LYS A 469 20.89 6.91 -18.15
N HIS A 470 19.59 6.69 -18.03
CA HIS A 470 18.88 6.40 -16.80
C HIS A 470 17.93 5.22 -17.05
N ASN A 471 18.14 4.13 -16.32
CA ASN A 471 17.35 2.91 -16.43
C ASN A 471 16.79 2.55 -15.07
N VAL A 472 15.53 2.11 -15.01
CA VAL A 472 14.88 1.54 -13.83
C VAL A 472 14.19 0.27 -14.27
N ASP A 473 14.46 -0.84 -13.60
CA ASP A 473 13.77 -2.12 -13.78
C ASP A 473 13.10 -2.46 -12.42
N GLU A 474 11.79 -2.70 -12.40
CA GLU A 474 11.04 -3.10 -11.19
C GLU A 474 10.21 -4.36 -11.46
N ALA A 475 10.04 -5.18 -10.44
CA ALA A 475 9.12 -6.30 -10.46
C ALA A 475 8.47 -6.48 -9.09
N ASN A 476 7.20 -6.85 -9.07
CA ASN A 476 6.42 -7.09 -7.87
C ASN A 476 5.58 -8.37 -8.04
N HIS A 477 5.54 -9.20 -7.00
CA HIS A 477 4.65 -10.35 -6.90
C HIS A 477 3.92 -10.26 -5.56
N GLU A 478 2.61 -10.05 -5.60
CA GLU A 478 1.77 -9.88 -4.42
C GLU A 478 0.70 -10.99 -4.36
N GLU A 479 0.57 -11.64 -3.22
CA GLU A 479 -0.49 -12.59 -2.88
C GLU A 479 -1.34 -12.04 -1.73
N ALA A 480 -2.65 -11.88 -1.96
CA ALA A 480 -3.59 -11.36 -0.99
C ALA A 480 -4.71 -12.36 -0.66
N THR A 481 -4.92 -12.62 0.62
CA THR A 481 -5.90 -13.60 1.13
C THR A 481 -7.35 -13.16 0.91
N VAL A 482 -8.15 -14.05 0.31
CA VAL A 482 -9.61 -13.92 0.20
C VAL A 482 -10.26 -14.78 1.30
N ARG A 483 -10.96 -14.13 2.23
CA ARG A 483 -11.45 -14.71 3.48
C ARG A 483 -12.72 -15.54 3.32
N ASN A 484 -13.01 -16.39 4.32
CA ASN A 484 -14.35 -16.98 4.49
C ASN A 484 -15.25 -16.03 5.27
N THR A 485 -16.55 -16.04 4.99
CA THR A 485 -17.55 -15.31 5.77
C THR A 485 -18.69 -16.23 6.16
N ILE A 486 -18.92 -16.41 7.46
CA ILE A 486 -19.98 -17.27 8.00
C ILE A 486 -20.79 -16.45 9.00
N ALA A 487 -21.95 -15.94 8.59
CA ALA A 487 -22.64 -14.92 9.37
C ALA A 487 -24.12 -15.24 9.61
N SER A 488 -24.59 -15.06 10.83
CA SER A 488 -26.01 -14.90 11.17
C SER A 488 -26.25 -13.53 11.79
N THR A 489 -26.99 -12.66 11.11
CA THR A 489 -27.17 -11.25 11.56
C THR A 489 -28.14 -11.09 12.72
N LYS A 490 -29.04 -12.05 12.95
CA LYS A 490 -30.06 -12.02 14.01
C LYS A 490 -30.10 -13.25 14.90
N GLY A 491 -29.45 -14.36 14.54
CA GLY A 491 -29.47 -15.56 15.37
C GLY A 491 -28.12 -16.28 15.43
N THR A 492 -28.13 -17.61 15.29
CA THR A 492 -26.99 -18.46 15.65
C THR A 492 -26.18 -18.95 14.47
N VAL A 493 -24.88 -19.19 14.69
CA VAL A 493 -24.01 -19.96 13.78
C VAL A 493 -23.62 -21.28 14.45
N ASN A 494 -23.95 -22.42 13.82
CA ASN A 494 -23.61 -23.75 14.33
C ASN A 494 -22.81 -24.54 13.28
N ILE A 495 -21.56 -24.88 13.60
CA ILE A 495 -20.67 -25.67 12.73
C ILE A 495 -20.33 -26.96 13.48
N LYS A 496 -20.73 -28.11 12.93
CA LYS A 496 -20.57 -29.41 13.57
C LYS A 496 -19.97 -30.44 12.62
N ALA A 497 -18.96 -31.15 13.08
CA ALA A 497 -18.29 -32.25 12.39
C ALA A 497 -18.19 -33.47 13.31
N ASN A 498 -18.23 -34.68 12.75
CA ASN A 498 -17.89 -35.86 13.55
C ASN A 498 -16.37 -35.99 13.74
N ASP A 499 -15.60 -35.61 12.71
CA ASP A 499 -14.15 -35.47 12.73
C ASP A 499 -13.78 -33.99 12.95
N THR A 500 -12.92 -33.37 12.14
CA THR A 500 -12.37 -32.04 12.44
C THR A 500 -13.25 -30.87 11.95
N VAL A 501 -13.16 -29.75 12.67
CA VAL A 501 -13.55 -28.42 12.16
C VAL A 501 -12.29 -27.58 11.98
N HIS A 502 -11.94 -27.24 10.74
CA HIS A 502 -10.79 -26.39 10.42
C HIS A 502 -11.22 -25.22 9.53
N LEU A 503 -11.02 -24.00 10.02
CA LEU A 503 -11.37 -22.77 9.30
C LEU A 503 -10.15 -21.86 9.21
N THR A 504 -9.76 -21.48 8.00
CA THR A 504 -8.63 -20.58 7.75
C THR A 504 -9.12 -19.20 7.29
N SER A 505 -8.63 -18.14 7.92
CA SER A 505 -8.99 -16.74 7.67
C SER A 505 -10.50 -16.55 7.53
N ALA A 506 -11.24 -16.99 8.56
CA ALA A 506 -12.69 -16.97 8.57
C ALA A 506 -13.24 -15.87 9.48
N ASP A 507 -14.19 -15.10 8.95
CA ASP A 507 -14.97 -14.14 9.72
C ASP A 507 -16.33 -14.77 10.06
N ILE A 508 -16.52 -15.12 11.33
CA ILE A 508 -17.72 -15.72 11.87
C ILE A 508 -18.45 -14.69 12.73
N VAL A 509 -19.70 -14.41 12.40
CA VAL A 509 -20.52 -13.43 13.12
C VAL A 509 -21.85 -14.06 13.50
N ALA A 510 -22.20 -14.00 14.78
CA ALA A 510 -23.51 -14.45 15.28
C ALA A 510 -24.09 -13.41 16.23
N LYS A 511 -25.43 -13.35 16.31
CA LYS A 511 -26.09 -12.50 17.30
C LYS A 511 -26.45 -13.26 18.58
N GLU A 512 -27.11 -14.41 18.43
CA GLU A 512 -27.65 -15.18 19.55
C GLU A 512 -26.67 -16.23 20.10
N GLY A 513 -25.61 -16.54 19.36
CA GLY A 513 -24.56 -17.46 19.80
C GLY A 513 -23.86 -18.19 18.66
N ALA A 514 -22.65 -18.69 18.92
CA ALA A 514 -21.91 -19.52 17.98
C ALA A 514 -21.41 -20.82 18.63
N VAL A 515 -21.53 -21.94 17.91
CA VAL A 515 -21.03 -23.25 18.34
C VAL A 515 -20.16 -23.88 17.25
N LEU A 516 -18.94 -24.27 17.63
CA LEU A 516 -18.01 -25.06 16.82
C LEU A 516 -17.77 -26.40 17.53
N ASP A 517 -18.10 -27.52 16.92
CA ASP A 517 -18.07 -28.86 17.54
C ASP A 517 -17.42 -29.89 16.60
N GLY A 518 -16.31 -30.49 17.02
CA GLY A 518 -15.56 -31.51 16.28
C GLY A 518 -14.77 -32.47 17.18
N SER A 519 -14.11 -33.45 16.60
CA SER A 519 -13.06 -34.24 17.29
C SER A 519 -11.88 -33.34 17.68
N ALA A 520 -11.51 -32.42 16.78
CA ALA A 520 -10.60 -31.30 17.00
C ALA A 520 -11.16 -30.04 16.29
N VAL A 521 -10.80 -28.87 16.81
CA VAL A 521 -11.20 -27.58 16.23
C VAL A 521 -9.98 -26.69 16.05
N THR A 522 -9.73 -26.25 14.82
CA THR A 522 -8.63 -25.34 14.47
C THR A 522 -9.18 -24.10 13.77
N LEU A 523 -8.83 -22.92 14.30
CA LEU A 523 -9.02 -21.64 13.62
C LEU A 523 -7.65 -20.98 13.44
N ASP A 524 -7.27 -20.72 12.19
CA ASP A 524 -5.97 -20.12 11.85
C ASP A 524 -6.09 -19.11 10.70
N GLY A 525 -4.99 -18.42 10.41
CA GLY A 525 -4.85 -17.48 9.31
C GLY A 525 -3.96 -17.96 8.18
N ASN A 526 -4.24 -17.47 6.97
CA ASN A 526 -3.37 -17.56 5.81
C ASN A 526 -2.25 -16.49 5.87
N VAL A 527 -1.22 -16.62 5.02
CA VAL A 527 -0.09 -15.67 4.97
C VAL A 527 -0.02 -15.00 3.61
N ASP A 528 -0.19 -13.69 3.57
CA ASP A 528 0.03 -12.86 2.39
C ASP A 528 1.54 -12.72 2.14
N HIS A 529 1.96 -12.88 0.89
CA HIS A 529 3.36 -12.78 0.48
C HIS A 529 3.54 -11.64 -0.52
N ASN A 530 4.54 -10.79 -0.32
CA ASN A 530 4.91 -9.75 -1.27
C ASN A 530 6.42 -9.74 -1.53
N HIS A 531 6.81 -9.89 -2.80
CA HIS A 531 8.20 -9.83 -3.25
C HIS A 531 8.39 -8.68 -4.24
N MET A 532 9.15 -7.67 -3.85
CA MET A 532 9.43 -6.49 -4.67
C MET A 532 10.92 -6.36 -4.98
N THR A 533 11.24 -6.11 -6.24
CA THR A 533 12.61 -5.79 -6.70
C THR A 533 12.65 -4.45 -7.40
N HIS A 534 13.73 -3.69 -7.17
CA HIS A 534 13.96 -2.39 -7.79
C HIS A 534 15.45 -2.24 -8.13
N ASP A 535 15.81 -2.13 -9.42
CA ASP A 535 17.19 -1.92 -9.91
C ASP A 535 17.27 -0.62 -10.72
N GLU A 536 17.93 0.39 -10.16
CA GLU A 536 18.16 1.68 -10.81
C GLU A 536 19.63 1.82 -11.27
N ARG A 537 19.82 2.25 -12.51
CA ARG A 537 21.15 2.47 -13.13
C ARG A 537 21.22 3.83 -13.82
N TYR A 538 22.14 4.67 -13.36
CA TYR A 538 22.39 5.99 -13.92
C TYR A 538 23.83 6.13 -14.44
N LYS A 539 24.02 6.68 -15.64
CA LYS A 539 25.34 6.97 -16.22
C LYS A 539 25.31 8.27 -17.02
N LYS A 540 26.25 9.18 -16.74
CA LYS A 540 26.43 10.44 -17.48
C LYS A 540 27.88 10.63 -17.87
N THR A 541 28.14 10.96 -19.14
CA THR A 541 29.47 11.25 -19.68
C THR A 541 29.39 12.47 -20.59
N GLY A 542 30.23 13.48 -20.43
CA GLY A 542 30.19 14.64 -21.33
C GLY A 542 31.21 15.73 -21.05
N LEU A 543 31.33 16.65 -22.01
CA LEU A 543 32.04 17.91 -21.96
C LEU A 543 31.10 19.01 -21.46
N THR A 544 31.41 19.66 -20.35
CA THR A 544 30.63 20.73 -19.73
C THR A 544 31.36 22.04 -19.89
N VAL A 545 30.69 23.06 -20.42
CA VAL A 545 31.19 24.43 -20.57
C VAL A 545 30.29 25.35 -19.75
N SER A 546 30.81 25.99 -18.71
CA SER A 546 30.04 26.90 -17.86
C SER A 546 30.74 28.25 -17.69
N LEU A 547 29.95 29.32 -17.71
CA LEU A 547 30.40 30.66 -17.35
C LEU A 547 30.47 30.75 -15.81
N GLY A 548 31.66 30.56 -15.25
CA GLY A 548 31.95 30.71 -13.83
C GLY A 548 32.84 31.92 -13.56
N GLY A 549 32.30 33.05 -13.11
CA GLY A 549 33.08 33.99 -12.29
C GLY A 549 33.53 33.35 -10.98
N ALA A 550 34.33 34.03 -10.15
CA ALA A 550 34.87 33.59 -8.84
C ALA A 550 33.87 33.07 -7.76
N ILE A 551 32.72 32.54 -8.15
CA ILE A 551 31.58 32.16 -7.31
C ILE A 551 30.99 30.78 -7.68
N ALA A 552 31.58 30.04 -8.62
CA ALA A 552 31.01 28.74 -9.05
C ALA A 552 31.02 27.66 -7.94
N ASN A 553 31.94 27.73 -6.97
CA ASN A 553 31.96 26.78 -5.85
C ASN A 553 30.93 27.08 -4.74
N THR A 554 30.31 28.27 -4.72
CA THR A 554 29.48 28.75 -3.61
C THR A 554 27.98 28.85 -3.92
N LEU A 555 27.49 28.71 -5.17
CA LEU A 555 26.05 28.81 -5.45
C LEU A 555 25.33 27.44 -5.55
N THR A 556 25.98 26.43 -6.13
CA THR A 556 25.37 25.10 -6.34
C THR A 556 25.30 24.26 -5.05
N ASN A 557 26.34 24.33 -4.21
CA ASN A 557 26.37 23.64 -2.91
C ASN A 557 25.44 24.32 -1.89
N THR A 558 25.40 25.66 -1.88
CA THR A 558 24.65 26.45 -0.88
C THR A 558 23.13 26.39 -1.09
N THR A 559 22.64 26.35 -2.33
CA THR A 559 21.20 26.17 -2.59
C THR A 559 20.71 24.77 -2.17
N ARG A 560 21.61 23.76 -2.25
CA ARG A 560 21.33 22.39 -1.79
C ARG A 560 21.34 22.31 -0.27
N THR A 561 22.33 22.91 0.40
CA THR A 561 22.43 22.95 1.87
C THR A 561 21.30 23.76 2.50
N ILE A 562 20.85 24.87 1.90
CA ILE A 562 19.70 25.65 2.40
C ILE A 562 18.38 24.87 2.23
N LYS A 563 18.18 24.17 1.10
CA LYS A 563 17.01 23.28 0.92
C LYS A 563 17.05 22.05 1.85
N GLN A 564 18.23 21.51 2.12
CA GLN A 564 18.43 20.36 3.01
C GLN A 564 18.27 20.74 4.49
N ALA A 565 18.79 21.90 4.91
CA ALA A 565 18.63 22.41 6.27
C ALA A 565 17.16 22.65 6.65
N GLY A 566 16.31 23.01 5.68
CA GLY A 566 14.86 23.12 5.87
C GLY A 566 14.13 21.79 6.12
N GLY A 567 14.79 20.65 5.90
CA GLY A 567 14.23 19.30 6.11
C GLY A 567 14.94 18.45 7.17
N ARG A 568 15.81 19.04 8.01
CA ARG A 568 16.49 18.36 9.13
C ARG A 568 15.61 18.33 10.38
N ASP A 569 15.67 17.24 11.13
CA ASP A 569 14.93 17.13 12.39
C ASP A 569 15.68 17.82 13.56
N ASP A 570 17.02 17.78 13.59
CA ASP A 570 17.81 18.54 14.57
C ASP A 570 17.97 20.03 14.17
N LYS A 571 17.19 20.90 14.80
CA LYS A 571 17.22 22.36 14.59
C LYS A 571 18.58 23.01 14.87
N ARG A 572 19.43 22.41 15.70
CA ARG A 572 20.79 22.93 15.97
C ARG A 572 21.72 22.63 14.79
N LEU A 573 21.59 21.44 14.20
CA LEU A 573 22.30 21.09 12.97
C LEU A 573 21.85 21.99 11.82
N ALA A 574 20.54 22.17 11.66
CA ALA A 574 19.99 23.10 10.67
C ALA A 574 20.53 24.54 10.85
N ALA A 575 20.58 25.04 12.09
CA ALA A 575 21.11 26.36 12.41
C ALA A 575 22.64 26.47 12.18
N LEU A 576 23.41 25.43 12.49
CA LEU A 576 24.85 25.38 12.26
C LEU A 576 25.19 25.28 10.77
N GLU A 577 24.49 24.42 10.01
CA GLU A 577 24.61 24.32 8.54
C GLU A 577 24.17 25.62 7.87
N LEU A 578 23.11 26.28 8.35
CA LEU A 578 22.67 27.59 7.87
C LEU A 578 23.67 28.70 8.21
N ASN A 579 24.31 28.65 9.38
CA ASN A 579 25.33 29.62 9.79
C ASN A 579 26.65 29.41 9.02
N GLU A 580 27.05 28.16 8.75
CA GLU A 580 28.15 27.85 7.83
C GLU A 580 27.82 28.30 6.39
N ALA A 581 26.61 28.03 5.91
CA ALA A 581 26.14 28.49 4.59
C ALA A 581 26.11 30.02 4.49
N ARG A 582 25.67 30.71 5.55
CA ARG A 582 25.65 32.18 5.65
C ARG A 582 27.07 32.76 5.69
N LYS A 583 28.00 32.16 6.43
CA LYS A 583 29.41 32.55 6.47
C LYS A 583 30.07 32.37 5.10
N GLN A 584 29.78 31.27 4.40
CA GLN A 584 30.24 31.04 3.02
C GLN A 584 29.62 32.04 2.00
N LEU A 585 28.35 32.42 2.17
CA LEU A 585 27.69 33.47 1.39
C LEU A 585 28.29 34.85 1.66
N GLN A 586 28.58 35.18 2.92
CA GLN A 586 29.18 36.45 3.32
C GLN A 586 30.63 36.57 2.83
N ASP A 587 31.45 35.53 3.02
CA ASP A 587 32.82 35.44 2.48
C ASP A 587 32.81 35.52 0.94
N GLY A 588 31.82 34.90 0.28
CA GLY A 588 31.61 34.99 -1.16
C GLY A 588 31.19 36.40 -1.64
N TYR A 589 30.36 37.10 -0.87
CA TYR A 589 29.92 38.46 -1.18
C TYR A 589 31.05 39.49 -1.00
N GLU A 590 31.88 39.34 0.04
CA GLU A 590 33.06 40.18 0.25
C GLU A 590 34.11 39.99 -0.86
N ALA A 591 34.32 38.76 -1.32
CA ALA A 591 35.20 38.46 -2.46
C ALA A 591 34.69 39.07 -3.79
N VAL A 592 33.36 39.09 -3.99
CA VAL A 592 32.71 39.71 -5.16
C VAL A 592 32.77 41.25 -5.11
N ASP A 593 32.54 41.86 -3.94
CA ASP A 593 32.70 43.31 -3.76
C ASP A 593 34.16 43.76 -3.99
N ALA A 594 35.13 42.96 -3.53
CA ALA A 594 36.55 43.21 -3.77
C ALA A 594 36.94 43.06 -5.24
N ALA A 595 36.41 42.06 -5.96
CA ALA A 595 36.71 41.82 -7.37
C ALA A 595 36.08 42.85 -8.33
N LEU A 596 34.83 43.27 -8.06
CA LEU A 596 34.11 44.24 -8.90
C LEU A 596 34.48 45.70 -8.61
N HIS A 597 34.69 46.05 -7.33
CA HIS A 597 34.88 47.44 -6.90
C HIS A 597 36.30 47.76 -6.40
N GLY A 598 37.17 46.76 -6.23
CA GLY A 598 38.51 46.91 -5.64
C GLY A 598 38.49 46.77 -4.11
N GLU A 599 39.60 46.30 -3.54
CA GLU A 599 39.77 46.11 -2.09
C GLU A 599 39.76 47.47 -1.35
N LYS A 600 39.02 47.60 -0.24
CA LYS A 600 38.95 48.85 0.53
C LYS A 600 40.29 49.14 1.20
N ILE A 601 40.93 50.24 0.82
CA ILE A 601 42.19 50.70 1.41
C ILE A 601 41.90 51.26 2.80
N ARG A 602 42.70 50.82 3.78
CA ARG A 602 42.60 51.24 5.18
C ARG A 602 43.90 51.92 5.59
N ASP A 603 43.78 52.94 6.43
CA ASP A 603 44.91 53.58 7.06
C ASP A 603 45.70 52.56 7.91
N ALA A 604 47.01 52.50 7.70
CA ALA A 604 47.88 51.46 8.26
C ALA A 604 48.08 51.56 9.79
N VAL A 605 47.71 52.69 10.41
CA VAL A 605 47.91 52.95 11.84
C VAL A 605 46.58 52.85 12.61
N THR A 606 45.47 53.29 12.01
CA THR A 606 44.17 53.42 12.69
C THR A 606 43.15 52.35 12.27
N GLY A 607 43.38 51.61 11.19
CA GLY A 607 42.51 50.55 10.69
C GLY A 607 41.16 51.02 10.11
N LYS A 608 40.90 52.32 10.07
CA LYS A 608 39.72 52.93 9.44
C LYS A 608 39.89 52.93 7.92
N VAL A 609 38.77 52.72 7.21
CA VAL A 609 38.75 52.75 5.74
C VAL A 609 39.02 54.18 5.28
N ASP A 610 40.07 54.36 4.49
CA ASP A 610 40.40 55.65 3.90
C ASP A 610 39.22 56.11 3.06
N LYS A 611 38.85 57.38 3.16
CA LYS A 611 37.79 57.97 2.36
C LYS A 611 38.32 59.10 1.50
N VAL A 612 37.89 59.13 0.25
CA VAL A 612 38.07 60.25 -0.69
C VAL A 612 36.66 60.64 -1.15
N ASP A 613 36.31 61.92 -1.02
CA ASP A 613 34.97 62.46 -1.33
C ASP A 613 33.80 61.71 -0.65
N GLY A 614 33.96 61.38 0.63
CA GLY A 614 32.94 60.69 1.43
C GLY A 614 32.76 59.19 1.12
N LYS A 615 33.45 58.66 0.10
CA LYS A 615 33.42 57.24 -0.30
C LYS A 615 34.73 56.53 0.05
N ALA A 616 34.65 55.23 0.33
CA ALA A 616 35.83 54.41 0.64
C ALA A 616 36.82 54.39 -0.55
N LYS A 617 38.09 54.69 -0.29
CA LYS A 617 39.21 54.56 -1.22
C LYS A 617 39.45 53.07 -1.48
N ARG A 618 39.50 52.64 -2.75
CA ARG A 618 39.62 51.23 -3.14
C ARG A 618 40.79 51.00 -4.11
N GLY A 619 41.42 49.83 -4.04
CA GLY A 619 42.54 49.41 -4.90
C GLY A 619 42.14 49.08 -6.34
N ALA A 620 43.10 48.61 -7.16
CA ALA A 620 42.86 48.25 -8.56
C ALA A 620 41.78 47.16 -8.70
N LYS A 621 40.91 47.32 -9.72
CA LYS A 621 39.86 46.33 -10.03
C LYS A 621 40.49 45.13 -10.73
N ASN A 622 40.40 43.95 -10.13
CA ASN A 622 40.85 42.69 -10.73
C ASN A 622 39.66 42.00 -11.39
N ILE A 623 39.15 42.57 -12.49
CA ILE A 623 38.04 42.00 -13.28
C ILE A 623 38.45 40.68 -13.97
N ASP A 624 39.75 40.38 -14.06
CA ASP A 624 40.28 39.18 -14.72
C ASP A 624 39.90 37.84 -14.07
N ASP A 625 39.52 37.86 -12.79
CA ASP A 625 39.05 36.68 -12.04
C ASP A 625 37.50 36.60 -11.93
N ALA A 626 36.79 37.64 -12.39
CA ALA A 626 35.35 37.81 -12.14
C ALA A 626 34.44 37.09 -13.16
N ILE A 627 34.95 36.69 -14.33
CA ILE A 627 34.21 35.94 -15.35
C ILE A 627 35.14 34.89 -16.00
N ASN A 628 35.09 33.64 -15.53
CA ASN A 628 35.88 32.54 -16.08
C ASN A 628 34.99 31.58 -16.87
N LEU A 629 35.54 30.93 -17.88
CA LEU A 629 34.88 29.87 -18.64
C LEU A 629 35.50 28.53 -18.19
N SER A 630 34.75 27.67 -17.52
CA SER A 630 35.24 26.35 -17.11
C SER A 630 34.78 25.27 -18.09
N VAL A 631 35.73 24.53 -18.65
CA VAL A 631 35.51 23.43 -19.61
C VAL A 631 35.93 22.12 -18.95
N SER A 632 35.04 21.14 -18.76
CA SER A 632 35.39 19.86 -18.12
C SER A 632 34.80 18.64 -18.83
N ILE A 633 35.58 17.57 -18.99
CA ILE A 633 35.10 16.26 -19.45
C ILE A 633 35.05 15.29 -18.27
N GLY A 634 33.97 14.55 -18.11
CA GLY A 634 33.89 13.55 -17.05
C GLY A 634 32.85 12.48 -17.29
N SER A 635 32.94 11.40 -16.52
CA SER A 635 31.98 10.30 -16.49
C SER A 635 31.60 9.96 -15.06
N THR A 636 30.32 9.72 -14.81
CA THR A 636 29.77 9.25 -13.54
C THR A 636 28.82 8.09 -13.78
N SER A 637 28.80 7.12 -12.85
CA SER A 637 27.96 5.92 -12.88
C SER A 637 27.44 5.64 -11.47
N ARG A 638 26.17 5.27 -11.36
CA ARG A 638 25.50 4.87 -10.12
C ARG A 638 24.61 3.67 -10.38
N LYS A 639 24.60 2.72 -9.45
CA LYS A 639 23.71 1.55 -9.44
C LYS A 639 23.13 1.40 -8.04
N GLN A 640 21.82 1.30 -7.93
CA GLN A 640 21.07 1.04 -6.70
C GLN A 640 20.19 -0.19 -6.93
N GLY A 641 20.16 -1.11 -5.97
CA GLY A 641 19.33 -2.30 -6.03
C GLY A 641 18.67 -2.53 -4.67
N GLN A 642 17.38 -2.84 -4.68
CA GLN A 642 16.59 -3.14 -3.49
C GLN A 642 15.75 -4.40 -3.74
N VAL A 643 15.71 -5.29 -2.75
CA VAL A 643 14.80 -6.44 -2.68
C VAL A 643 14.06 -6.36 -1.35
N VAL A 644 12.74 -6.48 -1.38
CA VAL A 644 11.86 -6.47 -0.21
C VAL A 644 11.00 -7.72 -0.25
N ASP A 645 11.08 -8.52 0.80
CA ASP A 645 10.24 -9.68 1.03
C ASP A 645 9.38 -9.42 2.28
N THR A 646 8.06 -9.57 2.15
CA THR A 646 7.11 -9.35 3.26
C THR A 646 6.17 -10.53 3.38
N ASN A 647 6.01 -11.06 4.59
CA ASN A 647 4.99 -12.04 4.94
C ASN A 647 4.07 -11.45 6.00
N THR A 648 2.77 -11.37 5.72
CA THR A 648 1.75 -10.83 6.64
C THR A 648 0.72 -11.89 6.98
N TYR A 649 0.56 -12.19 8.26
CA TYR A 649 -0.39 -13.15 8.78
C TYR A 649 -1.82 -12.58 8.81
N GLN A 650 -2.78 -13.32 8.25
CA GLN A 650 -4.18 -12.92 8.11
C GLN A 650 -5.10 -13.84 8.94
N GLY A 651 -5.17 -13.61 10.25
CA GLY A 651 -6.09 -14.33 11.14
C GLY A 651 -7.57 -13.97 10.93
N GLY A 652 -8.45 -14.84 11.40
CA GLY A 652 -9.90 -14.69 11.38
C GLY A 652 -10.49 -13.95 12.59
N THR A 653 -11.82 -13.86 12.59
CA THR A 653 -12.61 -13.27 13.68
C THR A 653 -13.82 -14.15 14.00
N LEU A 654 -14.15 -14.30 15.28
CA LEU A 654 -15.36 -14.98 15.75
C LEU A 654 -16.06 -14.10 16.77
N VAL A 655 -17.17 -13.49 16.39
CA VAL A 655 -17.88 -12.51 17.23
C VAL A 655 -19.32 -12.95 17.49
N SER A 656 -19.72 -12.86 18.76
CA SER A 656 -21.08 -13.09 19.22
C SER A 656 -21.53 -12.03 20.24
N GLU A 657 -22.75 -11.50 20.14
CA GLU A 657 -23.33 -10.67 21.20
C GLU A 657 -23.72 -11.49 22.46
N ASN A 658 -23.72 -12.82 22.34
CA ASN A 658 -24.10 -13.75 23.40
C ASN A 658 -23.04 -14.84 23.59
N ASP A 659 -23.39 -16.12 23.58
CA ASP A 659 -22.48 -17.19 24.00
C ASP A 659 -21.69 -17.77 22.81
N VAL A 660 -20.40 -18.07 23.01
CA VAL A 660 -19.54 -18.82 22.08
C VAL A 660 -19.08 -20.10 22.77
N HIS A 661 -19.24 -21.24 22.10
CA HIS A 661 -18.77 -22.54 22.59
C HIS A 661 -17.96 -23.25 21.51
N ILE A 662 -16.69 -23.55 21.82
CA ILE A 662 -15.81 -24.35 20.97
C ILE A 662 -15.53 -25.66 21.68
N ILE A 663 -15.83 -26.78 21.02
CA ILE A 663 -15.82 -28.12 21.59
C ILE A 663 -14.91 -29.03 20.75
N ALA A 664 -13.86 -29.58 21.36
CA ALA A 664 -13.03 -30.64 20.80
C ALA A 664 -13.20 -31.92 21.63
N ARG A 665 -13.74 -32.97 21.02
CA ARG A 665 -14.21 -34.17 21.74
C ARG A 665 -13.19 -35.29 21.86
N ASP A 666 -12.13 -35.31 21.04
CA ASP A 666 -11.16 -36.40 20.99
C ASP A 666 -9.91 -36.09 21.84
N ALA A 667 -9.56 -37.00 22.75
CA ALA A 667 -8.38 -36.89 23.62
C ALA A 667 -7.06 -37.24 22.92
N GLN A 668 -7.11 -37.88 21.75
CA GLN A 668 -5.93 -38.30 20.95
C GLN A 668 -5.54 -37.29 19.88
N GLN A 669 -6.45 -36.39 19.48
CA GLN A 669 -6.17 -35.30 18.55
C GLN A 669 -5.63 -34.05 19.30
N SER A 670 -5.27 -33.00 18.55
CA SER A 670 -4.66 -31.77 19.07
C SER A 670 -5.59 -30.90 19.93
N GLY A 671 -6.88 -31.21 20.02
CA GLY A 671 -7.84 -30.45 20.82
C GLY A 671 -8.33 -29.17 20.12
N ILE A 672 -8.21 -28.02 20.79
CA ILE A 672 -8.58 -26.71 20.26
C ILE A 672 -7.29 -25.92 19.94
N GLY A 673 -7.14 -25.45 18.70
CA GLY A 673 -6.03 -24.58 18.28
C GLY A 673 -6.53 -23.29 17.66
N LEU A 674 -6.10 -22.15 18.20
CA LEU A 674 -6.44 -20.80 17.72
C LEU A 674 -5.15 -20.00 17.49
N THR A 675 -4.92 -19.52 16.27
CA THR A 675 -3.68 -18.80 15.92
C THR A 675 -3.97 -17.44 15.27
N GLY A 676 -3.53 -16.35 15.92
CA GLY A 676 -3.78 -14.97 15.48
C GLY A 676 -5.27 -14.60 15.37
N GLU A 677 -6.14 -15.31 16.08
CA GLU A 677 -7.60 -15.16 16.00
C GLU A 677 -8.13 -14.12 16.99
N THR A 678 -9.20 -13.40 16.63
CA THR A 678 -9.94 -12.57 17.59
C THR A 678 -11.31 -13.19 17.87
N VAL A 679 -11.52 -13.64 19.11
CA VAL A 679 -12.78 -14.25 19.56
C VAL A 679 -13.45 -13.39 20.62
N GLU A 680 -14.59 -12.80 20.30
CA GLU A 680 -15.36 -11.92 21.19
C GLU A 680 -16.76 -12.49 21.48
N ALA A 681 -17.14 -12.55 22.76
CA ALA A 681 -18.45 -13.05 23.18
C ALA A 681 -18.91 -12.43 24.50
N LYS A 682 -20.17 -12.63 24.90
CA LYS A 682 -20.62 -12.38 26.27
C LYS A 682 -20.09 -13.46 27.22
N LYS A 683 -20.28 -14.72 26.87
CA LYS A 683 -19.64 -15.87 27.53
C LYS A 683 -18.92 -16.69 26.49
N LEU A 684 -17.71 -17.14 26.82
CA LEU A 684 -16.85 -17.90 25.93
C LEU A 684 -16.41 -19.15 26.65
N VAL A 685 -16.71 -20.32 26.07
CA VAL A 685 -16.31 -21.63 26.59
C VAL A 685 -15.46 -22.34 25.54
N LEU A 686 -14.24 -22.72 25.93
CA LEU A 686 -13.39 -23.65 25.18
C LEU A 686 -13.38 -24.97 25.96
N ASP A 687 -13.96 -26.03 25.41
CA ASP A 687 -14.06 -27.35 26.04
C ASP A 687 -13.32 -28.40 25.20
N SER A 688 -12.13 -28.80 25.66
CA SER A 688 -11.23 -29.71 24.96
C SER A 688 -10.96 -30.98 25.76
N ALA A 689 -11.23 -32.12 25.13
CA ALA A 689 -10.84 -33.45 25.62
C ALA A 689 -9.32 -33.71 25.55
N SER A 690 -8.55 -32.81 24.91
CA SER A 690 -7.08 -32.85 24.80
C SER A 690 -6.50 -31.49 25.28
N ASP A 691 -5.78 -30.80 24.40
CA ASP A 691 -5.08 -29.55 24.67
C ASP A 691 -5.91 -28.31 24.22
N ILE A 692 -5.61 -27.13 24.77
CA ILE A 692 -6.05 -25.81 24.26
C ILE A 692 -4.79 -25.01 23.92
N ASN A 693 -4.62 -24.62 22.65
CA ASN A 693 -3.47 -23.86 22.18
C ASN A 693 -3.94 -22.51 21.61
N LEU A 694 -3.51 -21.41 22.26
CA LEU A 694 -3.74 -20.03 21.81
C LEU A 694 -2.39 -19.44 21.42
N GLU A 695 -2.14 -19.31 20.12
CA GLU A 695 -0.85 -18.92 19.56
C GLU A 695 -0.94 -17.60 18.79
N ALA A 696 0.17 -16.87 18.71
CA ALA A 696 0.25 -15.68 17.89
C ALA A 696 0.70 -16.03 16.46
N GLY A 697 0.07 -15.44 15.45
CA GLY A 697 0.56 -15.44 14.07
C GLY A 697 1.86 -14.64 13.93
N LYS A 698 2.64 -14.87 12.88
CA LYS A 698 3.96 -14.25 12.67
C LYS A 698 4.03 -13.47 11.36
N ASN A 699 4.52 -12.24 11.43
CA ASN A 699 4.87 -11.40 10.29
C ASN A 699 6.40 -11.30 10.14
N THR A 700 6.89 -11.23 8.90
CA THR A 700 8.32 -10.99 8.61
C THR A 700 8.52 -9.93 7.53
N VAL A 701 9.54 -9.10 7.70
CA VAL A 701 9.98 -8.14 6.67
C VAL A 701 11.50 -8.24 6.51
N ASP A 702 11.94 -8.58 5.30
CA ASP A 702 13.35 -8.68 4.93
C ASP A 702 13.67 -7.66 3.83
N VAL A 703 14.69 -6.83 4.04
CA VAL A 703 15.10 -5.79 3.08
C VAL A 703 16.59 -5.87 2.81
N ASN A 704 16.95 -6.10 1.55
CA ASN A 704 18.33 -6.07 1.08
C ASN A 704 18.56 -4.86 0.17
N ASN A 705 19.48 -3.99 0.57
CA ASN A 705 19.84 -2.78 -0.15
C ASN A 705 21.29 -2.83 -0.62
N THR A 706 21.50 -2.54 -1.90
CA THR A 706 22.84 -2.46 -2.52
C THR A 706 23.01 -1.15 -3.26
N TYR A 707 24.16 -0.50 -3.06
CA TYR A 707 24.49 0.76 -3.71
C TYR A 707 25.94 0.78 -4.17
N LYS A 708 26.18 1.24 -5.40
CA LYS A 708 27.51 1.41 -5.98
C LYS A 708 27.56 2.70 -6.77
N SER A 709 28.55 3.55 -6.53
CA SER A 709 28.81 4.74 -7.34
C SER A 709 30.28 4.81 -7.74
N SER A 710 30.55 5.41 -8.90
CA SER A 710 31.90 5.68 -9.38
C SER A 710 31.90 6.85 -10.36
N GLY A 711 32.94 7.67 -10.39
CA GLY A 711 33.07 8.71 -11.39
C GLY A 711 34.48 9.26 -11.50
N TRP A 712 34.78 9.90 -12.63
CA TRP A 712 36.02 10.62 -12.88
C TRP A 712 35.74 11.87 -13.72
N SER A 713 36.56 12.92 -13.57
CA SER A 713 36.48 14.14 -14.37
C SER A 713 37.85 14.78 -14.56
N VAL A 714 38.05 15.47 -15.69
CA VAL A 714 39.20 16.33 -15.98
C VAL A 714 38.67 17.63 -16.58
N GLY A 715 39.07 18.80 -16.09
CA GLY A 715 38.63 20.08 -16.64
C GLY A 715 39.70 21.15 -16.62
N ALA A 716 39.46 22.26 -17.31
CA ALA A 716 40.33 23.41 -17.39
C ALA A 716 39.52 24.72 -17.39
N GLY A 717 39.99 25.74 -16.68
CA GLY A 717 39.43 27.10 -16.69
C GLY A 717 40.12 27.99 -17.71
N ILE A 718 39.38 28.88 -18.37
CA ILE A 718 39.86 29.86 -19.36
C ILE A 718 39.38 31.25 -18.94
N SER A 719 40.27 32.25 -18.91
CA SER A 719 39.89 33.65 -18.64
C SER A 719 39.33 34.32 -19.89
N LEU A 720 38.18 34.99 -19.78
CA LEU A 720 37.52 35.66 -20.91
C LEU A 720 38.04 37.08 -21.17
N THR A 721 38.74 37.69 -20.21
CA THR A 721 39.30 39.05 -20.33
C THR A 721 40.79 39.05 -20.68
N GLY A 722 41.52 37.95 -20.40
CA GLY A 722 42.97 37.82 -20.67
C GLY A 722 43.37 36.77 -21.71
N GLY A 723 42.44 35.98 -22.25
CA GLY A 723 42.70 35.03 -23.36
C GLY A 723 43.57 33.79 -23.04
N GLY A 724 43.88 33.51 -21.77
CA GLY A 724 44.76 32.40 -21.33
C GLY A 724 44.10 31.29 -20.52
N LEU A 725 44.73 30.10 -20.49
CA LEU A 725 44.36 28.97 -19.61
C LEU A 725 44.66 29.34 -18.14
N LEU A 726 43.73 29.09 -17.21
CA LEU A 726 43.83 29.46 -15.79
C LEU A 726 44.26 28.29 -14.87
N ASP A 727 43.69 27.11 -15.09
CA ASP A 727 43.92 25.90 -14.27
C ASP A 727 43.54 24.60 -15.01
N ILE A 728 44.01 23.46 -14.50
CA ILE A 728 43.69 22.09 -14.92
C ILE A 728 43.30 21.30 -13.66
N ASN A 729 42.12 20.71 -13.63
CA ASN A 729 41.54 19.93 -12.54
C ASN A 729 41.33 18.47 -12.98
N ALA A 730 41.58 17.50 -12.12
CA ALA A 730 41.27 16.08 -12.31
C ALA A 730 40.70 15.51 -11.01
N SER A 731 39.69 14.64 -11.07
CA SER A 731 39.15 13.98 -9.88
C SER A 731 38.58 12.60 -10.20
N GLY A 732 38.52 11.72 -9.19
CA GLY A 732 37.93 10.39 -9.27
C GLY A 732 37.31 9.97 -7.93
N HIS A 733 36.24 9.18 -7.96
CA HIS A 733 35.61 8.63 -6.75
C HIS A 733 34.96 7.27 -7.00
N MET A 734 34.80 6.49 -5.94
CA MET A 734 34.12 5.21 -5.88
C MET A 734 33.47 5.03 -4.50
N ALA A 735 32.22 4.56 -4.44
CA ALA A 735 31.57 4.16 -3.21
C ALA A 735 30.78 2.85 -3.38
N ARG A 736 30.72 2.04 -2.33
CA ARG A 736 29.90 0.82 -2.25
C ARG A 736 29.23 0.75 -0.88
N GLN A 737 27.98 0.33 -0.83
CA GLN A 737 27.23 0.12 0.40
C GLN A 737 26.29 -1.07 0.24
N ASN A 738 26.20 -1.87 1.30
CA ASN A 738 25.32 -3.03 1.41
C ASN A 738 24.62 -2.95 2.77
N GLY A 739 23.29 -3.00 2.76
CA GLY A 739 22.45 -2.95 3.94
C GLY A 739 21.47 -4.13 3.98
N ASP A 740 21.21 -4.65 5.15
CA ASP A 740 20.33 -5.79 5.42
C ASP A 740 19.45 -5.46 6.62
N THR A 741 18.14 -5.70 6.50
CA THR A 741 17.16 -5.48 7.56
C THR A 741 16.31 -6.74 7.71
N HIS A 742 16.11 -7.19 8.94
CA HIS A 742 15.24 -8.31 9.27
C HIS A 742 14.33 -7.92 10.44
N GLN A 743 13.02 -8.02 10.24
CA GLN A 743 12.01 -7.70 11.25
C GLN A 743 11.05 -8.85 11.45
N GLU A 744 10.71 -9.12 12.71
CA GLU A 744 9.68 -10.08 13.10
C GLU A 744 8.68 -9.39 14.03
N SER A 745 7.38 -9.59 13.78
CA SER A 745 6.32 -9.16 14.70
C SER A 745 5.23 -10.20 14.81
N TYR A 746 4.46 -10.17 15.90
CA TYR A 746 3.46 -11.19 16.20
C TYR A 746 2.03 -10.63 16.24
N VAL A 747 1.08 -11.39 15.70
CA VAL A 747 -0.37 -11.11 15.71
C VAL A 747 -1.01 -11.99 16.79
N PRO A 748 -1.38 -11.45 17.97
CA PRO A 748 -1.84 -12.24 19.10
C PRO A 748 -3.22 -12.88 18.85
N THR A 749 -3.44 -14.09 19.37
CA THR A 749 -4.81 -14.59 19.59
C THR A 749 -5.42 -13.84 20.78
N LYS A 750 -6.63 -13.32 20.62
CA LYS A 750 -7.36 -12.55 21.62
C LYS A 750 -8.69 -13.21 21.95
N ILE A 751 -8.80 -13.75 23.15
CA ILE A 751 -10.04 -14.27 23.71
C ILE A 751 -10.63 -13.18 24.63
N LYS A 752 -11.83 -12.68 24.30
CA LYS A 752 -12.46 -11.58 25.02
C LYS A 752 -13.93 -11.87 25.31
N ALA A 753 -14.21 -12.19 26.57
CA ALA A 753 -15.56 -12.38 27.06
C ALA A 753 -16.04 -11.17 27.86
N ALA A 754 -17.22 -10.63 27.57
CA ALA A 754 -17.78 -9.53 28.37
C ALA A 754 -18.13 -9.95 29.81
N GLN A 755 -18.42 -11.24 30.03
CA GLN A 755 -18.78 -11.80 31.34
C GLN A 755 -17.84 -12.93 31.78
N LEU A 756 -17.84 -14.06 31.08
CA LEU A 756 -17.11 -15.27 31.50
C LEU A 756 -16.27 -15.81 30.34
N ALA A 757 -14.95 -15.88 30.53
CA ALA A 757 -14.07 -16.69 29.69
C ALA A 757 -13.74 -17.99 30.44
N GLN A 758 -14.10 -19.14 29.90
CA GLN A 758 -13.90 -20.44 30.51
C GLN A 758 -13.09 -21.35 29.58
N LEU A 759 -11.94 -21.82 30.05
CA LEU A 759 -11.06 -22.74 29.33
C LEU A 759 -11.03 -24.07 30.09
N LYS A 760 -11.37 -25.17 29.43
CA LYS A 760 -11.34 -26.53 29.99
C LYS A 760 -10.52 -27.43 29.07
N ALA A 761 -9.31 -27.77 29.50
CA ALA A 761 -8.45 -28.73 28.80
C ALA A 761 -8.23 -29.96 29.68
N LYS A 762 -8.46 -31.17 29.15
CA LYS A 762 -8.13 -32.40 29.89
C LYS A 762 -6.63 -32.67 29.96
N ARG A 763 -5.83 -32.03 29.12
CA ARG A 763 -4.37 -32.12 29.10
C ARG A 763 -3.74 -30.74 29.34
N ASP A 764 -3.20 -30.08 28.32
CA ASP A 764 -2.41 -28.84 28.50
C ASP A 764 -3.18 -27.60 28.01
N THR A 765 -2.81 -26.43 28.53
CA THR A 765 -3.29 -25.13 28.05
C THR A 765 -2.10 -24.23 27.78
N ASN A 766 -1.91 -23.85 26.52
CA ASN A 766 -0.80 -23.01 26.07
C ASN A 766 -1.34 -21.66 25.59
N ILE A 767 -0.81 -20.56 26.14
CA ILE A 767 -1.15 -19.18 25.78
C ILE A 767 0.14 -18.47 25.38
N ILE A 768 0.48 -18.55 24.10
CA ILE A 768 1.76 -18.10 23.55
C ILE A 768 1.54 -16.84 22.72
N GLY A 769 2.11 -15.72 23.16
CA GLY A 769 1.92 -14.40 22.57
C GLY A 769 0.47 -13.92 22.55
N SER A 770 -0.39 -14.50 23.38
CA SER A 770 -1.86 -14.39 23.26
C SER A 770 -2.52 -13.99 24.58
N THR A 771 -3.78 -13.54 24.54
CA THR A 771 -4.48 -13.05 25.72
C THR A 771 -5.85 -13.68 25.90
N VAL A 772 -6.23 -13.88 27.17
CA VAL A 772 -7.57 -14.29 27.59
C VAL A 772 -8.12 -13.26 28.55
N SER A 773 -9.31 -12.74 28.29
CA SER A 773 -9.90 -11.68 29.09
C SER A 773 -11.40 -11.86 29.34
N GLY A 774 -11.84 -11.45 30.52
CA GLY A 774 -13.26 -11.27 30.82
C GLY A 774 -13.54 -10.87 32.25
N LYS A 775 -14.78 -10.48 32.56
CA LYS A 775 -15.15 -10.04 33.91
C LYS A 775 -14.84 -11.12 34.97
N LYS A 776 -15.08 -12.39 34.63
CA LYS A 776 -14.57 -13.58 35.31
C LYS A 776 -13.77 -14.44 34.32
N VAL A 777 -12.65 -15.01 34.76
CA VAL A 777 -11.91 -16.01 33.99
C VAL A 777 -11.82 -17.32 34.77
N GLU A 778 -12.18 -18.42 34.14
CA GLU A 778 -12.07 -19.77 34.70
C GLU A 778 -11.16 -20.62 33.81
N VAL A 779 -10.17 -21.28 34.40
CA VAL A 779 -9.25 -22.17 33.68
C VAL A 779 -9.16 -23.49 34.44
N ASP A 780 -9.52 -24.59 33.79
CA ASP A 780 -9.38 -25.96 34.31
C ASP A 780 -8.51 -26.77 33.35
N THR A 781 -7.27 -27.02 33.74
CA THR A 781 -6.24 -27.67 32.93
C THR A 781 -5.77 -28.95 33.61
N GLY A 782 -5.95 -30.09 32.95
CA GLY A 782 -5.65 -31.41 33.55
C GLY A 782 -4.18 -31.67 33.85
N ARG A 783 -3.25 -31.03 33.13
CA ARG A 783 -1.80 -31.13 33.29
C ARG A 783 -1.17 -29.75 33.46
N ASP A 784 -0.64 -29.15 32.39
CA ASP A 784 0.21 -27.96 32.48
C ASP A 784 -0.42 -26.72 31.84
N LEU A 785 -0.32 -25.58 32.52
CA LEU A 785 -0.69 -24.25 32.02
C LEU A 785 0.60 -23.47 31.70
N HIS A 786 0.83 -23.14 30.43
CA HIS A 786 1.98 -22.35 29.98
C HIS A 786 1.52 -21.04 29.36
N ILE A 787 2.04 -19.92 29.88
CA ILE A 787 1.77 -18.58 29.33
C ILE A 787 3.11 -17.91 29.04
N GLN A 788 3.32 -17.52 27.78
CA GLN A 788 4.59 -16.96 27.32
C GLN A 788 4.36 -15.73 26.44
N SER A 789 4.99 -14.62 26.78
CA SER A 789 5.06 -13.45 25.89
C SER A 789 6.12 -13.65 24.79
N LEU A 790 5.86 -13.12 23.59
CA LEU A 790 6.80 -13.17 22.47
C LEU A 790 7.49 -11.81 22.30
N GLN A 791 8.71 -11.82 21.76
CA GLN A 791 9.48 -10.61 21.51
C GLN A 791 9.56 -10.32 20.01
N ASP A 792 9.13 -9.12 19.63
CA ASP A 792 9.36 -8.60 18.29
C ASP A 792 10.87 -8.34 18.08
N VAL A 793 11.31 -8.42 16.82
CA VAL A 793 12.73 -8.27 16.42
C VAL A 793 12.86 -7.18 15.36
N ASP A 794 13.89 -6.36 15.47
CA ASP A 794 14.29 -5.37 14.45
C ASP A 794 15.82 -5.30 14.38
N ASN A 795 16.38 -5.96 13.38
CA ASN A 795 17.82 -6.06 13.16
C ASN A 795 18.20 -5.30 11.88
N PHE A 796 19.27 -4.51 11.95
CA PHE A 796 19.80 -3.75 10.82
C PHE A 796 21.33 -3.85 10.76
N LYS A 797 21.89 -4.16 9.59
CA LYS A 797 23.33 -4.20 9.36
C LYS A 797 23.69 -3.46 8.10
N GLU A 798 24.78 -2.68 8.15
CA GLU A 798 25.30 -1.97 6.99
C GLU A 798 26.83 -1.99 6.93
N HIS A 799 27.35 -2.17 5.72
CA HIS A 799 28.76 -2.00 5.39
C HIS A 799 28.92 -1.02 4.23
N SER A 800 29.69 0.05 4.46
CA SER A 800 30.01 1.05 3.45
C SER A 800 31.52 1.22 3.25
N LYS A 801 31.94 1.44 2.00
CA LYS A 801 33.33 1.70 1.60
C LYS A 801 33.35 2.81 0.57
N SER A 802 34.19 3.82 0.75
CA SER A 802 34.39 4.86 -0.25
C SER A 802 35.87 5.21 -0.44
N ALA A 803 36.23 5.65 -1.64
CA ALA A 803 37.55 6.13 -1.99
C ALA A 803 37.45 7.21 -3.08
N GLY A 804 38.31 8.21 -3.06
CA GLY A 804 38.37 9.24 -4.10
C GLY A 804 39.68 10.01 -4.09
N PHE A 805 39.95 10.73 -5.17
CA PHE A 805 41.07 11.64 -5.29
C PHE A 805 40.67 12.88 -6.08
N SER A 806 41.35 14.00 -5.85
CA SER A 806 41.27 15.21 -6.66
C SER A 806 42.66 15.81 -6.84
N LEU A 807 42.89 16.51 -7.95
CA LEU A 807 44.14 17.16 -8.33
C LEU A 807 43.79 18.43 -9.09
N SER A 808 44.45 19.55 -8.81
CA SER A 808 44.27 20.85 -9.47
C SER A 808 45.65 21.47 -9.69
N SER A 809 45.90 22.15 -10.81
CA SER A 809 47.20 22.78 -11.10
C SER A 809 47.04 23.97 -12.04
N LYS A 810 47.94 24.95 -11.96
CA LYS A 810 48.06 26.01 -12.98
C LYS A 810 48.68 25.45 -14.29
N PRO A 811 48.50 26.11 -15.46
CA PRO A 811 48.94 25.64 -16.79
C PRO A 811 50.43 25.29 -16.91
N ASN A 812 51.27 25.94 -16.12
CA ASN A 812 52.72 25.71 -16.11
C ASN A 812 53.16 24.54 -15.21
N PHE A 813 52.20 23.75 -14.69
CA PHE A 813 52.39 22.67 -13.72
C PHE A 813 53.16 23.08 -12.44
N LYS A 814 53.29 24.39 -12.18
CA LYS A 814 53.96 24.89 -10.98
C LYS A 814 52.95 24.91 -9.83
N ASN A 815 53.19 24.05 -8.83
CA ASN A 815 52.45 23.94 -7.56
C ASN A 815 51.05 23.31 -7.68
N PRO A 816 50.95 22.02 -8.03
CA PRO A 816 49.66 21.32 -8.01
C PRO A 816 49.12 21.21 -6.58
N THR A 817 47.81 21.28 -6.42
CA THR A 817 47.09 20.93 -5.19
C THR A 817 46.32 19.63 -5.44
N GLY A 818 46.06 18.82 -4.42
CA GLY A 818 45.32 17.57 -4.60
C GLY A 818 44.90 16.96 -3.28
N SER A 819 43.96 16.03 -3.33
CA SER A 819 43.53 15.24 -2.17
C SER A 819 43.31 13.78 -2.54
N ILE A 820 43.49 12.86 -1.59
CA ILE A 820 43.11 11.45 -1.67
C ILE A 820 42.31 11.15 -0.40
N ASN A 821 41.17 10.50 -0.50
CA ASN A 821 40.32 10.19 0.64
C ASN A 821 39.88 8.73 0.53
N ALA A 822 39.89 7.99 1.64
CA ALA A 822 39.32 6.66 1.74
C ALA A 822 38.57 6.53 3.07
N SER A 823 37.43 5.84 3.09
CA SER A 823 36.65 5.59 4.31
C SER A 823 35.96 4.22 4.30
N VAL A 824 35.75 3.67 5.49
CA VAL A 824 35.00 2.44 5.75
C VAL A 824 34.02 2.70 6.89
N GLY A 825 32.73 2.49 6.64
CA GLY A 825 31.66 2.61 7.62
C GLY A 825 31.03 1.26 7.96
N ARG A 826 30.59 1.11 9.21
CA ARG A 826 29.84 -0.05 9.70
C ARG A 826 28.73 0.39 10.64
N ILE A 827 27.54 -0.15 10.43
CA ILE A 827 26.38 -0.01 11.31
C ILE A 827 25.87 -1.41 11.66
N ASP A 828 25.64 -1.67 12.94
CA ASP A 828 24.97 -2.88 13.42
C ASP A 828 23.98 -2.45 14.50
N SER A 829 22.72 -2.83 14.35
CA SER A 829 21.63 -2.59 15.30
C SER A 829 20.86 -3.88 15.49
N LYS A 830 20.58 -4.21 16.75
CA LYS A 830 19.70 -5.29 17.15
C LYS A 830 18.73 -4.79 18.19
N TRP A 831 17.47 -5.11 18.01
CA TRP A 831 16.42 -4.79 18.95
C TRP A 831 15.51 -6.01 19.11
N LYS A 832 15.22 -6.36 20.35
CA LYS A 832 14.32 -7.44 20.73
C LYS A 832 13.52 -7.02 21.95
N SER A 833 12.20 -6.90 21.82
CA SER A 833 11.33 -6.51 22.94
C SER A 833 9.98 -7.21 22.89
N VAL A 834 9.44 -7.57 24.05
CA VAL A 834 8.01 -7.83 24.17
C VAL A 834 7.27 -6.52 23.89
N THR A 835 6.33 -6.55 22.95
CA THR A 835 5.43 -5.42 22.61
C THR A 835 4.00 -5.69 23.05
N HIS A 836 3.62 -6.96 23.15
CA HIS A 836 2.34 -7.43 23.65
C HIS A 836 2.57 -8.49 24.72
N GLN A 837 2.02 -8.26 25.92
CA GLN A 837 2.17 -9.21 27.02
C GLN A 837 1.11 -10.30 26.91
N ALA A 838 1.54 -11.57 26.91
CA ALA A 838 0.63 -12.70 27.04
C ALA A 838 0.08 -12.78 28.46
N GLY A 839 -1.17 -13.20 28.60
CA GLY A 839 -1.77 -13.26 29.92
C GLY A 839 -3.26 -13.56 30.01
N ILE A 840 -3.69 -13.78 31.25
CA ILE A 840 -5.08 -13.86 31.67
C ILE A 840 -5.44 -12.54 32.36
N TYR A 841 -6.51 -11.90 31.91
CA TYR A 841 -6.98 -10.59 32.35
C TYR A 841 -8.43 -10.70 32.87
N ALA A 842 -8.57 -10.93 34.17
CA ALA A 842 -9.85 -10.98 34.85
C ALA A 842 -10.31 -9.59 35.32
N GLY A 843 -11.61 -9.31 35.25
CA GLY A 843 -12.21 -8.09 35.80
C GLY A 843 -12.58 -8.22 37.27
N GLU A 844 -13.67 -7.55 37.64
CA GLU A 844 -14.20 -7.41 39.01
C GLU A 844 -14.72 -8.72 39.66
N ASP A 845 -14.89 -9.80 38.89
CA ASP A 845 -15.30 -11.11 39.40
C ASP A 845 -14.15 -12.12 39.60
N GLY A 846 -12.93 -11.72 39.25
CA GLY A 846 -11.73 -12.48 39.60
C GLY A 846 -11.44 -13.66 38.68
N TYR A 847 -10.41 -14.42 39.03
CA TYR A 847 -10.05 -15.66 38.34
C TYR A 847 -10.17 -16.87 39.25
N ASP A 848 -10.53 -18.01 38.66
CA ASP A 848 -10.44 -19.34 39.28
C ASP A 848 -9.67 -20.26 38.34
N ILE A 849 -8.42 -20.57 38.71
CA ILE A 849 -7.49 -21.33 37.88
C ILE A 849 -7.11 -22.61 38.62
N ASN A 850 -7.41 -23.76 38.02
CA ASN A 850 -7.10 -25.10 38.52
C ASN A 850 -6.21 -25.83 37.52
N VAL A 851 -5.03 -26.24 37.95
CA VAL A 851 -4.01 -26.87 37.11
C VAL A 851 -3.53 -28.16 37.76
N GLY A 852 -3.63 -29.28 37.06
CA GLY A 852 -3.33 -30.61 37.61
C GLY A 852 -1.85 -30.89 37.86
N ASN A 853 -0.95 -30.15 37.23
CA ASN A 853 0.50 -30.28 37.36
C ASN A 853 1.21 -28.91 37.51
N GLY A 854 1.78 -28.32 36.45
CA GLY A 854 2.58 -27.11 36.55
C GLY A 854 1.97 -25.87 35.90
N THR A 855 2.20 -24.70 36.51
CA THR A 855 1.90 -23.40 35.91
C THR A 855 3.21 -22.66 35.63
N THR A 856 3.45 -22.29 34.38
CA THR A 856 4.66 -21.57 33.95
C THR A 856 4.30 -20.24 33.31
N LEU A 857 4.87 -19.14 33.84
CA LEU A 857 4.75 -17.78 33.30
C LEU A 857 6.09 -17.28 32.79
N GLU A 858 6.16 -16.88 31.52
CA GLU A 858 7.36 -16.32 30.89
C GLU A 858 7.09 -14.91 30.36
N GLY A 859 7.54 -13.89 31.10
CA GLY A 859 7.19 -12.49 30.88
C GLY A 859 5.68 -12.26 30.79
N ALA A 860 4.88 -13.08 31.48
CA ALA A 860 3.42 -13.17 31.30
C ALA A 860 2.66 -12.82 32.59
N VAL A 861 1.39 -12.44 32.46
CA VAL A 861 0.58 -11.97 33.59
C VAL A 861 -0.71 -12.75 33.82
N ILE A 862 -1.05 -12.94 35.09
CA ILE A 862 -2.41 -13.26 35.53
C ILE A 862 -2.89 -12.04 36.32
N LYS A 863 -3.67 -11.18 35.68
CA LYS A 863 -4.15 -9.91 36.23
C LYS A 863 -5.62 -10.03 36.64
N SER A 864 -5.98 -9.42 37.77
CA SER A 864 -7.37 -9.23 38.18
C SER A 864 -7.62 -7.86 38.80
N GLU A 865 -8.80 -7.30 38.54
CA GLU A 865 -9.34 -6.10 39.23
C GLU A 865 -10.14 -6.46 40.49
N ALA A 866 -10.37 -7.74 40.76
CA ALA A 866 -11.18 -8.21 41.89
C ALA A 866 -10.39 -8.26 43.21
N PRO A 867 -11.09 -8.17 44.36
CA PRO A 867 -10.47 -8.38 45.67
C PRO A 867 -9.86 -9.77 45.81
N LYS A 868 -8.80 -9.90 46.63
CA LYS A 868 -8.04 -11.14 46.91
C LYS A 868 -8.90 -12.40 47.06
N ALA A 869 -10.04 -12.30 47.73
CA ALA A 869 -10.93 -13.43 48.01
C ALA A 869 -11.58 -14.06 46.76
N LYS A 870 -11.60 -13.36 45.63
CA LYS A 870 -12.14 -13.83 44.34
C LYS A 870 -11.07 -14.34 43.37
N ASN A 871 -9.80 -14.29 43.76
CA ASN A 871 -8.66 -14.66 42.92
C ASN A 871 -8.06 -15.95 43.48
N LYS A 872 -8.24 -17.08 42.78
CA LYS A 872 -7.75 -18.38 43.23
C LYS A 872 -6.95 -19.08 42.15
N LEU A 873 -5.74 -19.52 42.50
CA LEU A 873 -4.90 -20.38 41.66
C LEU A 873 -4.54 -21.64 42.46
N THR A 874 -4.79 -22.82 41.88
CA THR A 874 -4.42 -24.12 42.43
C THR A 874 -3.54 -24.86 41.43
N THR A 875 -2.32 -25.24 41.84
CA THR A 875 -1.33 -25.93 40.99
C THR A 875 -0.40 -26.81 41.84
N LYS A 876 0.35 -27.76 41.25
CA LYS A 876 1.39 -28.51 41.99
C LYS A 876 2.74 -27.78 41.99
N SER A 877 3.06 -27.07 40.91
CA SER A 877 4.28 -26.28 40.81
C SER A 877 4.03 -24.96 40.09
N LEU A 878 4.66 -23.88 40.56
CA LEU A 878 4.60 -22.56 39.95
C LEU A 878 6.00 -22.11 39.54
N GLU A 879 6.21 -21.83 38.27
CA GLU A 879 7.44 -21.27 37.72
C GLU A 879 7.17 -19.89 37.11
N MET A 880 7.94 -18.88 37.54
CA MET A 880 7.86 -17.52 37.01
C MET A 880 9.23 -17.11 36.48
N LYS A 881 9.30 -16.83 35.18
CA LYS A 881 10.50 -16.36 34.48
C LYS A 881 10.21 -15.00 33.85
N ASP A 882 11.16 -14.09 33.96
CA ASP A 882 11.09 -12.79 33.29
C ASP A 882 11.75 -12.85 31.92
N ILE A 883 11.31 -12.01 30.99
CA ILE A 883 11.90 -11.87 29.66
C ILE A 883 12.77 -10.62 29.62
N LYS A 884 14.05 -10.80 29.26
CA LYS A 884 14.97 -9.69 29.04
C LYS A 884 14.80 -9.11 27.65
N ASN A 885 14.49 -7.82 27.57
CA ASN A 885 14.47 -7.07 26.32
C ASN A 885 15.83 -6.41 26.12
N GLU A 886 16.31 -6.41 24.88
CA GLU A 886 17.64 -5.93 24.56
C GLU A 886 17.59 -5.03 23.33
N ALA A 887 18.28 -3.90 23.42
CA ALA A 887 18.54 -3.03 22.29
C ALA A 887 20.02 -2.66 22.31
N GLU A 888 20.74 -3.00 21.25
CA GLU A 888 22.13 -2.60 21.06
C GLU A 888 22.34 -2.03 19.67
N TYR A 889 23.10 -0.95 19.57
CA TYR A 889 23.59 -0.49 18.28
C TYR A 889 25.04 -0.04 18.36
N SER A 890 25.73 -0.13 17.23
CA SER A 890 27.05 0.42 17.04
C SER A 890 27.17 1.09 15.69
N TYR A 891 27.81 2.26 15.68
CA TYR A 891 28.16 3.02 14.50
C TYR A 891 29.65 3.33 14.54
N SER A 892 30.34 3.06 13.43
CA SER A 892 31.74 3.45 13.25
C SER A 892 32.00 3.86 11.81
N ASN A 893 32.80 4.91 11.63
CA ASN A 893 33.27 5.35 10.33
C ASN A 893 34.73 5.77 10.45
N ASN A 894 35.61 5.04 9.76
CA ASN A 894 37.05 5.24 9.82
C ASN A 894 37.58 5.56 8.43
N GLY A 895 38.19 6.72 8.25
CA GLY A 895 38.80 7.12 6.99
C GLY A 895 40.14 7.80 7.15
N ILE A 896 40.85 7.90 6.04
CA ILE A 896 42.16 8.55 5.90
C ILE A 896 42.09 9.49 4.70
N GLY A 897 42.53 10.73 4.90
CA GLY A 897 42.71 11.73 3.86
C GLY A 897 44.18 12.06 3.66
N TYR A 898 44.61 12.37 2.45
CA TYR A 898 45.91 12.95 2.15
C TYR A 898 45.69 14.20 1.32
N ASN A 899 46.02 15.41 1.80
CA ASN A 899 45.89 16.62 0.99
C ASN A 899 47.25 17.29 0.75
N TYR A 900 47.47 17.73 -0.48
CA TYR A 900 48.69 18.35 -0.98
C TYR A 900 48.36 19.75 -1.51
N TYR A 901 49.11 20.78 -1.12
CA TYR A 901 48.82 22.19 -1.44
C TYR A 901 49.98 22.93 -2.14
N GLY A 902 50.76 22.22 -2.96
CA GLY A 902 51.88 22.78 -3.74
C GLY A 902 53.27 22.47 -3.15
N SER A 903 54.33 23.07 -3.73
CA SER A 903 55.71 22.79 -3.33
C SER A 903 56.03 23.30 -1.91
N LYS A 904 56.89 22.58 -1.16
CA LYS A 904 57.34 22.97 0.20
C LYS A 904 57.79 24.45 0.27
N LYS A 905 58.53 24.92 -0.74
CA LYS A 905 59.01 26.30 -0.84
C LYS A 905 57.87 27.33 -0.88
N LYS A 906 56.77 27.04 -1.59
CA LYS A 906 55.61 27.92 -1.67
C LYS A 906 54.77 27.91 -0.39
N LEU A 907 54.70 26.76 0.29
CA LEU A 907 54.07 26.67 1.61
C LEU A 907 54.82 27.53 2.64
N GLU A 908 56.17 27.50 2.61
CA GLU A 908 57.02 28.38 3.42
C GLU A 908 56.93 29.87 3.01
N GLU A 909 56.79 30.17 1.72
CA GLU A 909 56.52 31.54 1.24
C GLU A 909 55.12 32.05 1.63
N MET A 910 54.10 31.19 1.64
CA MET A 910 52.74 31.53 2.06
C MET A 910 52.69 31.76 3.58
N LYS A 911 53.41 30.94 4.36
CA LYS A 911 53.61 31.12 5.81
C LYS A 911 54.17 32.50 6.16
N THR A 912 54.95 33.11 5.27
CA THR A 912 55.59 34.43 5.48
C THR A 912 54.82 35.59 4.84
N LYS A 913 54.20 35.40 3.66
CA LYS A 913 53.54 36.48 2.88
C LYS A 913 52.01 36.54 2.99
N ASP A 914 51.35 35.40 3.20
CA ASP A 914 49.90 35.29 3.40
C ASP A 914 49.64 34.31 4.53
N LYS A 915 50.09 34.72 5.72
CA LYS A 915 49.99 33.93 6.94
C LYS A 915 48.53 33.51 7.21
N LYS A 916 47.56 34.39 6.92
CA LYS A 916 46.12 34.08 7.05
C LYS A 916 45.66 32.98 6.09
N GLY A 917 46.13 32.97 4.85
CA GLY A 917 45.85 31.92 3.88
C GLY A 917 46.52 30.59 4.20
N TYR A 918 47.79 30.61 4.64
CA TYR A 918 48.53 29.43 5.11
C TYR A 918 47.85 28.78 6.32
N ASP A 919 47.51 29.60 7.33
CA ASP A 919 46.88 29.14 8.57
C ASP A 919 45.50 28.50 8.32
N LYS A 920 44.76 28.96 7.29
CA LYS A 920 43.46 28.38 6.90
C LYS A 920 43.55 26.96 6.35
N ILE A 921 44.69 26.55 5.78
CA ILE A 921 44.85 25.23 5.14
C ILE A 921 45.78 24.29 5.91
N TYR A 922 46.59 24.82 6.84
CA TYR A 922 47.63 24.10 7.59
C TYR A 922 47.18 22.74 8.16
N ASN A 923 46.05 22.68 8.86
CA ASN A 923 45.57 21.45 9.50
C ASN A 923 44.97 20.42 8.54
N ASN A 924 44.88 20.75 7.26
CA ASN A 924 44.44 19.83 6.23
C ASN A 924 45.61 19.29 5.40
N ILE A 925 46.85 19.74 5.62
CA ILE A 925 48.02 19.34 4.80
C ILE A 925 48.57 17.98 5.25
N GLY A 926 48.92 17.13 4.29
CA GLY A 926 49.53 15.81 4.54
C GLY A 926 48.51 14.70 4.77
N LEU A 927 48.96 13.59 5.36
CA LEU A 927 48.15 12.41 5.65
C LEU A 927 47.34 12.64 6.93
N VAL A 928 46.12 13.12 6.82
CA VAL A 928 45.24 13.44 7.97
C VAL A 928 44.18 12.36 8.21
N PRO A 929 43.88 12.01 9.47
CA PRO A 929 42.76 11.13 9.77
C PRO A 929 41.41 11.78 9.39
N ASN A 930 40.50 10.99 8.82
CA ASN A 930 39.10 11.37 8.55
C ASN A 930 38.19 10.43 9.33
N LEU A 931 38.21 10.57 10.65
CA LEU A 931 37.51 9.70 11.60
C LEU A 931 36.16 10.32 11.95
N GLY A 932 35.10 9.52 11.96
CA GLY A 932 33.84 9.90 12.59
C GLY A 932 33.89 9.65 14.09
N VAL A 933 33.14 10.42 14.88
CA VAL A 933 32.91 10.06 16.28
C VAL A 933 32.08 8.78 16.28
N GLY A 934 32.60 7.69 16.85
CA GLY A 934 31.83 6.45 16.97
C GLY A 934 30.61 6.67 17.88
N SER A 935 29.59 5.83 17.75
CA SER A 935 28.46 5.82 18.69
C SER A 935 28.09 4.39 19.02
N LYS A 936 27.77 4.14 20.29
CA LYS A 936 27.24 2.86 20.73
C LYS A 936 26.18 3.10 21.79
N GLY A 937 25.09 2.37 21.70
CA GLY A 937 24.02 2.39 22.70
C GLY A 937 23.72 0.97 23.14
N LYS A 938 23.45 0.81 24.44
CA LYS A 938 22.86 -0.40 25.00
C LYS A 938 21.74 0.03 25.93
N ALA A 939 20.57 -0.54 25.74
CA ALA A 939 19.46 -0.44 26.66
C ALA A 939 18.90 -1.84 26.88
N SER A 940 18.40 -2.06 28.08
CA SER A 940 17.73 -3.29 28.45
C SER A 940 16.56 -2.94 29.33
N SER A 941 15.47 -3.65 29.15
CA SER A 941 14.37 -3.68 30.11
C SER A 941 14.03 -5.12 30.42
N THR A 942 13.13 -5.34 31.37
CA THR A 942 12.71 -6.69 31.73
C THR A 942 11.20 -6.70 31.82
N THR A 943 10.59 -7.51 30.97
CA THR A 943 9.18 -7.83 31.03
C THR A 943 8.99 -8.86 32.12
N HIS A 944 8.34 -8.46 33.21
CA HIS A 944 8.20 -9.29 34.39
C HIS A 944 6.99 -10.20 34.29
N SER A 945 7.14 -11.42 34.82
CA SER A 945 5.98 -12.26 35.13
C SER A 945 5.34 -11.81 36.44
N ALA A 946 4.00 -11.79 36.50
CA ALA A 946 3.28 -11.37 37.70
C ALA A 946 1.90 -12.06 37.83
N ILE A 947 1.46 -12.23 39.08
CA ILE A 947 0.12 -12.76 39.42
C ILE A 947 -0.53 -11.82 40.42
N SER A 948 -1.72 -11.29 40.14
CA SER A 948 -2.39 -10.37 41.08
C SER A 948 -2.69 -11.08 42.40
N ASP A 949 -2.68 -10.32 43.50
CA ASP A 949 -2.86 -10.86 44.86
C ASP A 949 -4.14 -11.71 44.97
N GLY A 950 -4.00 -12.89 45.57
CA GLY A 950 -4.99 -13.97 45.53
C GLY A 950 -4.67 -15.10 46.51
N ILE A 951 -5.53 -16.11 46.55
CA ILE A 951 -5.33 -17.36 47.26
C ILE A 951 -4.57 -18.32 46.32
N LEU A 952 -3.29 -18.53 46.57
CA LEU A 952 -2.41 -19.35 45.73
C LEU A 952 -2.07 -20.65 46.46
N ILE A 953 -2.57 -21.77 45.96
CA ILE A 953 -2.34 -23.11 46.52
C ILE A 953 -1.35 -23.83 45.61
N VAL A 954 -0.14 -24.06 46.12
CA VAL A 954 0.93 -24.80 45.43
C VAL A 954 1.25 -26.07 46.21
N ASP A 955 1.15 -27.23 45.56
CA ASP A 955 1.35 -28.55 46.17
C ASP A 955 0.48 -28.76 47.43
N GLY A 956 -0.78 -28.34 47.34
CA GLY A 956 -1.77 -28.45 48.43
C GLY A 956 -1.55 -27.50 49.61
N LYS A 957 -0.59 -26.56 49.53
CA LYS A 957 -0.31 -25.55 50.57
C LYS A 957 -0.55 -24.15 50.04
N GLU A 958 -1.22 -23.32 50.83
CA GLU A 958 -1.30 -21.89 50.52
C GLU A 958 0.09 -21.24 50.69
N ILE A 959 0.58 -20.55 49.66
CA ILE A 959 1.88 -19.86 49.69
C ILE A 959 1.68 -18.37 49.99
N ASP A 960 2.66 -17.76 50.69
CA ASP A 960 2.64 -16.32 50.97
C ASP A 960 2.89 -15.53 49.68
N THR A 961 1.93 -14.68 49.29
CA THR A 961 2.02 -13.88 48.07
C THR A 961 3.17 -12.86 48.09
N LYS A 962 3.81 -12.62 49.24
CA LYS A 962 5.04 -11.83 49.35
C LYS A 962 6.27 -12.49 48.73
N THR A 963 6.26 -13.80 48.48
CA THR A 963 7.42 -14.52 47.92
C THR A 963 7.44 -14.53 46.39
N ILE A 964 6.44 -13.95 45.74
CA ILE A 964 6.32 -13.86 44.28
C ILE A 964 6.01 -12.43 43.85
N ASN A 965 6.16 -12.13 42.57
CA ASN A 965 5.79 -10.81 42.04
C ASN A 965 4.26 -10.68 41.90
N THR A 966 3.66 -9.84 42.75
CA THR A 966 2.23 -9.53 42.73
C THR A 966 1.86 -8.21 42.07
N ASN A 967 2.87 -7.43 41.65
CA ASN A 967 2.61 -6.17 40.95
C ASN A 967 2.32 -6.46 39.48
N THR A 968 1.04 -6.47 39.12
CA THR A 968 0.57 -6.65 37.73
C THR A 968 0.49 -5.33 36.95
N GLU A 969 0.84 -4.19 37.58
CA GLU A 969 0.89 -2.91 36.90
C GLU A 969 2.29 -2.65 36.33
N ASN A 970 2.35 -2.16 35.10
CA ASN A 970 3.58 -1.82 34.38
C ASN A 970 4.57 -2.98 34.16
N THR A 971 4.12 -4.23 34.13
CA THR A 971 4.98 -5.42 33.95
C THR A 971 5.60 -5.58 32.57
N LEU A 972 4.98 -5.01 31.53
CA LEU A 972 5.43 -5.15 30.14
C LEU A 972 6.82 -4.55 29.92
N HIS A 973 7.14 -3.41 30.57
CA HIS A 973 8.37 -2.63 30.37
C HIS A 973 8.91 -2.71 28.92
N GLN A 974 8.09 -2.35 27.94
CA GLN A 974 8.49 -2.37 26.54
C GLN A 974 9.76 -1.53 26.34
N LEU A 975 10.74 -2.06 25.60
CA LEU A 975 11.98 -1.37 25.32
C LEU A 975 11.84 -0.52 24.07
N ASP A 976 12.02 0.79 24.20
CA ASP A 976 12.05 1.69 23.05
C ASP A 976 13.19 1.37 22.09
N LYS A 977 12.96 1.57 20.79
CA LYS A 977 14.01 1.50 19.79
C LYS A 977 15.00 2.65 20.00
N ILE A 978 16.25 2.31 20.31
CA ILE A 978 17.34 3.29 20.54
C ILE A 978 18.14 3.63 19.28
N PHE A 979 17.83 2.98 18.15
CA PHE A 979 18.50 3.17 16.86
C PHE A 979 17.53 3.74 15.82
N ASP A 980 17.97 4.83 15.18
CA ASP A 980 17.32 5.46 14.03
C ASP A 980 18.45 5.97 13.15
N LYS A 981 18.59 5.40 11.94
CA LYS A 981 19.71 5.70 11.05
C LYS A 981 19.84 7.20 10.78
N LYS A 982 18.73 7.88 10.46
CA LYS A 982 18.73 9.31 10.13
C LYS A 982 19.16 10.14 11.33
N LYS A 983 18.60 9.88 12.52
CA LYS A 983 18.98 10.58 13.76
C LYS A 983 20.44 10.34 14.15
N ILE A 984 20.95 9.11 13.98
CA ILE A 984 22.36 8.81 14.26
C ILE A 984 23.28 9.58 13.31
N GLU A 985 23.00 9.59 12.01
CA GLU A 985 23.77 10.37 11.02
C GLU A 985 23.75 11.88 11.33
N GLU A 986 22.58 12.44 11.70
CA GLU A 986 22.45 13.85 12.10
C GLU A 986 23.26 14.20 13.37
N ARG A 987 23.23 13.34 14.40
CA ARG A 987 24.02 13.53 15.63
C ARG A 987 25.52 13.54 15.35
N GLN A 988 25.99 12.69 14.44
CA GLN A 988 27.42 12.66 14.07
C GLN A 988 27.85 13.94 13.36
N GLU A 989 27.03 14.42 12.43
CA GLU A 989 27.35 15.64 11.69
C GLU A 989 27.30 16.87 12.61
N LEU A 990 26.34 16.91 13.54
CA LEU A 990 26.26 17.94 14.57
C LEU A 990 27.50 17.95 15.49
N ALA A 991 27.94 16.78 15.97
CA ALA A 991 29.12 16.67 16.81
C ALA A 991 30.40 17.12 16.08
N ARG A 992 30.50 16.81 14.78
CA ARG A 992 31.60 17.25 13.91
C ARG A 992 31.63 18.78 13.75
N LEU A 993 30.48 19.40 13.45
CA LEU A 993 30.35 20.86 13.27
C LEU A 993 30.54 21.62 14.58
N PHE A 994 30.01 21.11 15.70
CA PHE A 994 30.28 21.67 17.02
C PHE A 994 31.76 21.62 17.36
N SER A 995 32.41 20.45 17.20
CA SER A 995 33.85 20.30 17.48
C SER A 995 34.68 21.32 16.71
N LYS A 996 34.39 21.48 15.41
CA LYS A 996 35.04 22.48 14.57
C LYS A 996 34.91 23.88 15.17
N ASN A 997 33.69 24.37 15.38
CA ASN A 997 33.46 25.74 15.83
C ASN A 997 33.92 26.00 17.27
N ALA A 998 33.85 25.00 18.15
CA ALA A 998 34.18 25.13 19.56
C ALA A 998 35.69 25.09 19.81
N PHE A 999 36.42 24.14 19.21
CA PHE A 999 37.88 24.10 19.30
C PHE A 999 38.52 25.28 18.55
N GLU A 1000 37.94 25.74 17.44
CA GLU A 1000 38.36 26.98 16.77
C GLU A 1000 38.22 28.20 17.69
N GLN A 1001 37.14 28.30 18.49
CA GLN A 1001 36.98 29.38 19.46
C GLN A 1001 37.93 29.25 20.65
N LEU A 1002 38.12 28.03 21.17
CA LEU A 1002 39.01 27.77 22.30
C LEU A 1002 40.49 28.02 21.94
N HIS A 1003 40.84 27.87 20.66
CA HIS A 1003 42.16 28.24 20.15
C HIS A 1003 42.54 29.68 20.52
N ASN A 1004 41.58 30.62 20.44
CA ASN A 1004 41.81 32.05 20.70
C ASN A 1004 42.26 32.34 22.14
N TRP A 1005 42.07 31.40 23.07
CA TRP A 1005 42.59 31.47 24.42
C TRP A 1005 43.94 30.75 24.50
N GLN A 1006 45.05 31.50 24.61
CA GLN A 1006 46.43 30.96 24.69
C GLN A 1006 47.14 31.41 25.98
N PRO A 1007 46.83 30.77 27.12
CA PRO A 1007 47.44 31.14 28.39
C PRO A 1007 48.92 30.76 28.48
N THR A 1008 49.73 31.63 29.07
CA THR A 1008 51.18 31.46 29.23
C THR A 1008 51.59 30.88 30.59
N THR A 1009 50.71 30.95 31.60
CA THR A 1009 50.94 30.44 32.97
C THR A 1009 50.67 28.94 33.08
N LYS A 1010 51.28 28.27 34.07
CA LYS A 1010 51.04 26.83 34.35
C LYS A 1010 49.55 26.57 34.63
N ASP A 1011 48.94 27.37 35.51
CA ASP A 1011 47.53 27.23 35.88
C ASP A 1011 46.59 27.51 34.70
N GLY A 1012 46.95 28.49 33.85
CA GLY A 1012 46.19 28.78 32.64
C GLY A 1012 46.26 27.66 31.60
N LYS A 1013 47.41 26.98 31.43
CA LYS A 1013 47.55 25.82 30.54
C LYS A 1013 46.73 24.62 31.03
N ILE A 1014 46.71 24.40 32.35
CA ILE A 1014 45.84 23.38 32.96
C ILE A 1014 44.37 23.74 32.69
N ALA A 1015 43.96 25.00 32.89
CA ALA A 1015 42.60 25.46 32.60
C ALA A 1015 42.21 25.29 31.12
N LYS A 1016 43.13 25.55 30.17
CA LYS A 1016 42.90 25.29 28.74
C LYS A 1016 42.73 23.80 28.44
N SER A 1017 43.53 22.93 29.07
CA SER A 1017 43.37 21.48 28.90
C SER A 1017 42.04 20.97 29.45
N ILE A 1018 41.55 21.53 30.55
CA ILE A 1018 40.23 21.23 31.10
C ILE A 1018 39.14 21.71 30.13
N ALA A 1019 39.28 22.90 29.54
CA ALA A 1019 38.34 23.39 28.53
C ALA A 1019 38.32 22.52 27.26
N HIS A 1020 39.48 22.00 26.84
CA HIS A 1020 39.59 20.98 25.78
C HIS A 1020 38.87 19.70 26.16
N GLY A 1021 39.03 19.26 27.40
CA GLY A 1021 38.25 18.18 28.00
C GLY A 1021 36.76 18.43 27.85
N ILE A 1022 36.27 19.60 28.27
CA ILE A 1022 34.85 19.96 28.21
C ILE A 1022 34.34 19.96 26.77
N ILE A 1023 35.06 20.53 25.81
CA ILE A 1023 34.61 20.56 24.41
C ILE A 1023 34.58 19.15 23.80
N GLY A 1024 35.63 18.35 24.05
CA GLY A 1024 35.67 16.94 23.61
C GLY A 1024 34.54 16.12 24.22
N GLU A 1025 34.20 16.40 25.46
CA GLU A 1025 33.09 15.79 26.19
C GLU A 1025 31.73 16.18 25.60
N VAL A 1026 31.50 17.46 25.33
CA VAL A 1026 30.27 17.93 24.69
C VAL A 1026 30.13 17.32 23.30
N ALA A 1027 31.20 17.27 22.50
CA ALA A 1027 31.19 16.63 21.19
C ALA A 1027 30.87 15.13 21.26
N ALA A 1028 31.49 14.39 22.20
CA ALA A 1028 31.21 12.98 22.42
C ALA A 1028 29.75 12.74 22.82
N ARG A 1029 29.19 13.57 23.71
CA ARG A 1029 27.79 13.51 24.14
C ARG A 1029 26.81 13.86 23.02
N MET A 1030 27.11 14.86 22.18
CA MET A 1030 26.30 15.19 21.00
C MET A 1030 26.23 14.03 20.01
N ALA A 1031 27.32 13.26 19.88
CA ALA A 1031 27.39 12.03 19.10
C ALA A 1031 26.74 10.80 19.80
N GLY A 1032 26.15 10.99 20.99
CA GLY A 1032 25.44 9.97 21.75
C GLY A 1032 26.31 9.08 22.65
N ASN A 1033 27.52 9.51 23.03
CA ASN A 1033 28.43 8.71 23.87
C ASN A 1033 28.31 9.03 25.37
N ALA A 1034 28.74 8.06 26.19
CA ALA A 1034 28.70 8.15 27.65
C ALA A 1034 29.64 9.25 28.21
N PRO A 1035 29.29 9.81 29.39
CA PRO A 1035 30.11 10.81 30.06
C PRO A 1035 31.57 10.40 30.31
N GLY A 1036 32.51 11.31 30.09
CA GLY A 1036 33.94 11.17 30.37
C GLY A 1036 34.79 10.67 29.20
N SER A 1037 34.16 10.04 28.19
CA SER A 1037 34.84 9.44 27.03
C SER A 1037 35.48 10.46 26.10
N GLY A 1038 34.95 11.69 26.04
CA GLY A 1038 35.55 12.80 25.31
C GLY A 1038 36.54 13.57 26.18
N PHE A 1039 36.19 13.81 27.45
CA PHE A 1039 36.96 14.64 28.38
C PHE A 1039 38.41 14.18 28.56
N LYS A 1040 38.61 12.90 28.91
CA LYS A 1040 39.94 12.37 29.25
C LYS A 1040 40.87 12.40 28.04
N ALA A 1041 40.34 12.00 26.87
CA ALA A 1041 41.09 11.96 25.63
C ALA A 1041 41.56 13.36 25.22
N THR A 1042 40.68 14.36 25.20
CA THR A 1042 41.05 15.71 24.74
C THR A 1042 41.83 16.52 25.78
N MET A 1043 41.55 16.34 27.09
CA MET A 1043 42.35 16.96 28.16
C MET A 1043 43.78 16.43 28.18
N THR A 1044 43.96 15.11 28.14
CA THR A 1044 45.30 14.50 28.13
C THR A 1044 46.04 14.84 26.84
N ASN A 1045 45.33 14.86 25.71
CA ASN A 1045 45.86 15.33 24.44
C ASN A 1045 46.37 16.79 24.53
N GLU A 1046 45.61 17.69 25.14
CA GLU A 1046 46.01 19.09 25.30
C GLU A 1046 47.16 19.26 26.31
N LEU A 1047 47.21 18.48 27.40
CA LEU A 1047 48.34 18.48 28.34
C LEU A 1047 49.65 18.01 27.68
N LEU A 1048 49.54 17.00 26.82
CA LEU A 1048 50.66 16.46 26.06
C LEU A 1048 50.90 17.20 24.76
N ILE A 1049 50.10 18.22 24.41
CA ILE A 1049 50.17 18.86 23.09
C ILE A 1049 51.54 19.48 22.82
N GLY A 1050 52.22 19.97 23.87
CA GLY A 1050 53.59 20.48 23.76
C GLY A 1050 54.60 19.39 23.37
N GLU A 1051 54.46 18.18 23.92
CA GLU A 1051 55.30 17.02 23.57
C GLU A 1051 54.90 16.43 22.22
N ILE A 1052 53.60 16.34 21.92
CA ILE A 1052 53.08 15.93 20.62
C ILE A 1052 53.62 16.83 19.51
N LYS A 1053 53.62 18.16 19.71
CA LYS A 1053 54.19 19.12 18.74
C LYS A 1053 55.70 19.02 18.60
N LYS A 1054 56.44 18.77 19.70
CA LYS A 1054 57.90 18.54 19.66
C LYS A 1054 58.24 17.28 18.84
N VAL A 1055 57.51 16.19 19.08
CA VAL A 1055 57.67 14.93 18.33
C VAL A 1055 57.23 15.11 16.88
N ALA A 1056 56.15 15.85 16.63
CA ALA A 1056 55.62 16.12 15.30
C ALA A 1056 56.45 17.12 14.50
N LYS A 1057 57.37 17.88 15.12
CA LYS A 1057 58.28 18.83 14.45
C LYS A 1057 57.56 19.80 13.47
N HIS A 1058 56.40 20.32 13.86
CA HIS A 1058 55.51 21.18 13.04
C HIS A 1058 54.81 20.50 11.85
N ASP A 1059 54.72 19.17 11.83
CA ASP A 1059 53.89 18.42 10.89
C ASP A 1059 52.46 18.25 11.47
N PRO A 1060 51.46 18.95 10.91
CA PRO A 1060 50.09 18.92 11.44
C PRO A 1060 49.40 17.56 11.24
N ALA A 1061 49.81 16.79 10.22
CA ALA A 1061 49.30 15.44 10.00
C ALA A 1061 49.84 14.47 11.07
N LEU A 1062 51.15 14.51 11.32
CA LEU A 1062 51.76 13.69 12.38
C LEU A 1062 51.24 14.09 13.76
N ALA A 1063 51.04 15.37 14.03
CA ALA A 1063 50.42 15.85 15.27
C ALA A 1063 49.01 15.29 15.45
N GLN A 1064 48.17 15.32 14.40
CA GLN A 1064 46.81 14.75 14.44
C GLN A 1064 46.80 13.23 14.65
N TRP A 1065 47.73 12.48 14.04
CA TRP A 1065 47.84 11.02 14.23
C TRP A 1065 48.36 10.65 15.62
N LEU A 1066 49.36 11.36 16.14
CA LEU A 1066 49.83 11.20 17.51
C LEU A 1066 48.72 11.52 18.50
N SER A 1067 47.95 12.58 18.23
CA SER A 1067 46.79 12.97 19.04
C SER A 1067 45.70 11.89 19.02
N ALA A 1068 45.39 11.36 17.83
CA ALA A 1068 44.46 10.24 17.70
C ALA A 1068 44.94 9.00 18.47
N ALA A 1069 46.23 8.65 18.36
CA ALA A 1069 46.83 7.52 19.06
C ALA A 1069 46.82 7.71 20.59
N VAL A 1070 47.14 8.91 21.07
CA VAL A 1070 47.07 9.28 22.50
C VAL A 1070 45.62 9.18 22.98
N GLY A 1071 44.66 9.79 22.29
CA GLY A 1071 43.26 9.71 22.66
C GLY A 1071 42.71 8.28 22.66
N GLY A 1072 43.11 7.46 21.68
CA GLY A 1072 42.76 6.05 21.61
C GLY A 1072 43.38 5.21 22.72
N ALA A 1073 44.66 5.43 23.05
CA ALA A 1073 45.35 4.74 24.13
C ALA A 1073 44.81 5.12 25.51
N VAL A 1074 44.51 6.41 25.73
CA VAL A 1074 43.87 6.92 26.95
C VAL A 1074 42.51 6.24 27.14
N ASN A 1075 41.65 6.27 26.12
CA ASN A 1075 40.34 5.64 26.23
C ASN A 1075 40.43 4.11 26.37
N LYS A 1076 41.38 3.45 25.71
CA LYS A 1076 41.62 2.02 25.91
C LYS A 1076 42.03 1.71 27.35
N ALA A 1077 42.92 2.51 27.93
CA ALA A 1077 43.37 2.33 29.31
C ALA A 1077 42.27 2.62 30.35
N THR A 1078 41.28 3.43 30.00
CA THR A 1078 40.14 3.78 30.86
C THR A 1078 38.86 3.01 30.56
N ASN A 1079 38.92 1.98 29.70
CA ASN A 1079 37.79 1.18 29.25
C ASN A 1079 36.67 1.98 28.51
N ASP A 1080 37.05 3.13 27.93
CA ASP A 1080 36.21 4.03 27.14
C ASP A 1080 36.34 3.74 25.63
N SER A 1081 35.48 4.33 24.79
CA SER A 1081 35.48 4.08 23.34
C SER A 1081 36.76 4.59 22.66
N ILE A 1082 37.56 3.67 22.11
CA ILE A 1082 38.78 3.98 21.35
C ILE A 1082 38.47 4.91 20.17
N ASN A 1083 37.39 4.63 19.42
CA ASN A 1083 37.00 5.44 18.25
C ASN A 1083 36.58 6.88 18.63
N VAL A 1084 35.94 7.05 19.79
CA VAL A 1084 35.59 8.39 20.29
C VAL A 1084 36.85 9.13 20.67
N GLY A 1085 37.75 8.49 21.43
CA GLY A 1085 39.01 9.10 21.88
C GLY A 1085 39.93 9.47 20.72
N THR A 1086 40.04 8.61 19.71
CA THR A 1086 40.83 8.90 18.49
C THR A 1086 40.23 10.06 17.71
N ALA A 1087 38.91 10.10 17.52
CA ALA A 1087 38.23 11.15 16.77
C ALA A 1087 38.25 12.50 17.49
N THR A 1088 37.88 12.55 18.79
CA THR A 1088 37.82 13.80 19.55
C THR A 1088 39.19 14.40 19.81
N ALA A 1089 40.22 13.59 20.10
CA ALA A 1089 41.59 14.09 20.24
C ALA A 1089 42.18 14.57 18.89
N SER A 1090 41.85 13.87 17.80
CA SER A 1090 42.19 14.33 16.46
C SER A 1090 41.50 15.66 16.13
N TYR A 1091 40.20 15.81 16.42
CA TYR A 1091 39.47 17.05 16.22
C TYR A 1091 39.99 18.18 17.10
N ALA A 1092 40.31 17.88 18.36
CA ALA A 1092 40.90 18.82 19.30
C ALA A 1092 42.19 19.38 18.71
N THR A 1093 43.13 18.55 18.26
CA THR A 1093 44.37 19.03 17.63
C THR A 1093 44.12 19.72 16.29
N LYS A 1094 43.24 19.16 15.45
CA LYS A 1094 42.94 19.69 14.11
C LYS A 1094 42.33 21.09 14.13
N TRP A 1095 41.50 21.41 15.13
CA TRP A 1095 40.79 22.70 15.19
C TRP A 1095 41.32 23.62 16.30
N ASN A 1096 42.27 23.16 17.13
CA ASN A 1096 43.00 23.97 18.12
C ASN A 1096 44.31 24.57 17.60
N GLU A 1097 44.66 24.36 16.33
CA GLU A 1097 45.84 24.95 15.71
C GLU A 1097 45.49 25.73 14.44
N GLY A 1098 44.61 26.73 14.53
CA GLY A 1098 44.26 27.55 13.37
C GLY A 1098 43.86 28.98 13.74
N LEU A 1099 44.68 29.93 13.27
CA LEU A 1099 44.60 31.40 13.38
C LEU A 1099 44.88 32.02 14.75
N LEU A 1100 46.14 32.40 15.02
CA LEU A 1100 46.43 33.53 15.93
C LEU A 1100 47.72 34.30 15.58
N SER A 1101 47.53 35.58 15.22
CA SER A 1101 47.99 36.72 16.03
C SER A 1101 47.21 37.96 15.61
N ILE A 1102 46.35 38.51 16.48
CA ILE A 1102 45.85 39.89 16.36
C ILE A 1102 46.48 40.67 17.54
N PRO A 1103 47.09 41.85 17.33
CA PRO A 1103 47.64 42.66 18.41
C PRO A 1103 46.56 43.18 19.36
N GLU A 1104 46.95 43.39 20.61
CA GLU A 1104 46.18 43.91 21.73
C GLU A 1104 45.37 45.17 21.37
N THR A 1105 44.04 45.11 21.53
CA THR A 1105 43.18 46.16 22.12
C THR A 1105 41.70 45.82 21.91
N ARG A 1106 41.08 45.23 22.94
CA ARG A 1106 39.74 45.60 23.44
C ARG A 1106 39.39 44.69 24.64
N ASN A 1107 39.94 45.06 25.79
CA ASN A 1107 39.24 44.87 27.05
C ASN A 1107 38.19 45.98 27.14
N SER A 1108 36.92 45.63 26.97
CA SER A 1108 35.79 46.25 27.66
C SER A 1108 34.49 45.66 27.13
N ILE A 1109 33.82 44.96 28.05
CA ILE A 1109 32.42 44.52 28.14
C ILE A 1109 32.37 43.01 28.41
N ILE A 1110 33.06 42.62 29.49
CA ILE A 1110 32.62 41.52 30.36
C ILE A 1110 32.39 42.22 31.70
N ASN A 1111 31.16 42.64 31.91
CA ASN A 1111 30.57 42.99 33.19
C ASN A 1111 29.09 43.28 32.92
N ASP A 1112 28.31 42.22 32.73
CA ASP A 1112 27.10 42.13 33.55
C ASP A 1112 26.69 40.68 33.74
N THR A 1113 26.50 40.34 35.00
CA THR A 1113 26.08 39.03 35.46
C THR A 1113 24.57 39.10 35.60
N ARG A 1114 23.84 38.17 35.01
CA ARG A 1114 22.57 37.67 35.59
C ARG A 1114 22.14 36.38 34.89
N ILE A 1115 22.47 35.28 35.57
CA ILE A 1115 21.64 34.08 35.57
C ILE A 1115 20.27 34.54 36.08
N ASN A 1116 19.25 34.53 35.21
CA ASN A 1116 17.86 34.53 35.62
C ASN A 1116 17.29 33.14 35.33
N ASN A 1117 16.91 32.48 36.41
CA ASN A 1117 16.08 31.30 36.41
C ASN A 1117 14.59 31.76 36.35
N PHE A 1118 13.74 30.93 35.72
CA PHE A 1118 12.26 30.94 35.67
C PHE A 1118 11.56 31.94 34.72
N PRO A 1119 10.32 31.66 34.22
CA PRO A 1119 9.51 30.42 34.24
C PRO A 1119 8.99 29.98 32.84
N LEU A 1120 8.49 28.75 32.72
CA LEU A 1120 7.54 28.34 31.69
C LEU A 1120 6.23 29.13 31.92
N GLY A 1121 5.68 29.75 30.87
CA GLY A 1121 4.44 30.52 30.96
C GLY A 1121 3.76 30.73 29.60
N GLU A 1122 2.45 30.46 29.60
CA GLU A 1122 1.44 30.33 28.56
C GLU A 1122 1.30 31.43 27.48
N GLY A 1123 0.93 30.98 26.27
CA GLY A 1123 -0.12 31.55 25.42
C GLY A 1123 0.11 32.90 24.72
N GLN A 1124 0.56 32.89 23.46
CA GLN A 1124 0.22 33.91 22.44
C GLN A 1124 0.22 33.31 21.01
N GLY A 1125 -0.88 33.51 20.27
CA GLY A 1125 -1.07 33.05 18.89
C GLY A 1125 -0.39 33.96 17.86
N LEU A 1126 0.01 33.37 16.73
CA LEU A 1126 0.65 34.06 15.61
C LEU A 1126 -0.37 34.30 14.49
N GLU A 1127 -0.59 35.56 14.11
CA GLU A 1127 -1.40 35.93 12.95
C GLU A 1127 -0.52 35.96 11.69
N VAL A 1128 -0.94 35.30 10.61
CA VAL A 1128 -0.21 35.28 9.33
C VAL A 1128 -1.14 35.70 8.20
N SER A 1129 -0.90 36.89 7.64
CA SER A 1129 -1.63 37.44 6.50
C SER A 1129 -0.72 37.45 5.26
N ALA A 1130 -1.17 36.83 4.16
CA ALA A 1130 -0.48 36.89 2.86
C ALA A 1130 -1.38 37.57 1.82
N ASN A 1131 -0.92 38.70 1.29
CA ASN A 1131 -1.55 39.39 0.16
C ASN A 1131 -0.97 38.84 -1.15
N ILE A 1132 -1.82 38.33 -2.03
CA ILE A 1132 -1.45 37.95 -3.41
C ILE A 1132 -2.30 38.77 -4.36
N ALA A 1133 -1.65 39.41 -5.33
CA ALA A 1133 -2.31 40.28 -6.31
C ALA A 1133 -3.27 39.49 -7.21
N HIS A 1134 -4.44 40.10 -7.45
CA HIS A 1134 -5.57 39.71 -8.30
C HIS A 1134 -6.55 38.64 -7.75
N ASN A 1135 -7.59 39.19 -7.09
CA ASN A 1135 -8.88 38.63 -6.69
C ASN A 1135 -8.92 37.44 -5.70
N GLY A 1136 -8.74 37.76 -4.40
CA GLY A 1136 -9.30 37.02 -3.26
C GLY A 1136 -8.35 36.87 -2.07
N ALA A 1137 -8.79 37.26 -0.86
CA ALA A 1137 -8.04 37.11 0.39
C ALA A 1137 -8.37 35.79 1.11
N VAL A 1138 -7.39 35.19 1.79
CA VAL A 1138 -7.56 34.05 2.71
C VAL A 1138 -7.13 34.49 4.10
N THR A 1139 -8.00 34.30 5.10
CA THR A 1139 -7.69 34.50 6.53
C THR A 1139 -8.00 33.20 7.26
N GLY A 1140 -7.08 32.72 8.09
CA GLY A 1140 -7.29 31.55 8.95
C GLY A 1140 -6.73 31.80 10.35
N TYR A 1141 -7.46 31.34 11.38
CA TYR A 1141 -7.04 31.41 12.78
C TYR A 1141 -6.57 30.02 13.25
N MET A 1142 -5.53 29.99 14.08
CA MET A 1142 -5.02 28.77 14.72
C MET A 1142 -5.08 29.00 16.23
N MET A 1143 -5.87 28.20 16.96
CA MET A 1143 -5.92 28.23 18.43
C MET A 1143 -5.39 26.92 19.00
N PHE A 1144 -4.55 27.02 20.04
CA PHE A 1144 -4.03 25.88 20.79
C PHE A 1144 -4.63 25.90 22.20
N HIS A 1145 -5.14 24.76 22.69
CA HIS A 1145 -5.52 24.57 24.09
C HIS A 1145 -4.31 24.03 24.89
N ALA A 1146 -4.15 24.51 26.12
CA ALA A 1146 -2.96 24.35 26.95
C ALA A 1146 -2.85 22.98 27.65
N ASP A 1147 -3.78 22.04 27.42
CA ASP A 1147 -3.92 20.77 28.15
C ASP A 1147 -3.59 19.52 27.33
N GLY A 1148 -3.02 19.65 26.13
CA GLY A 1148 -2.50 18.51 25.37
C GLY A 1148 -3.54 17.73 24.55
N GLY A 1149 -4.71 18.31 24.28
CA GLY A 1149 -5.66 17.79 23.28
C GLY A 1149 -5.23 18.06 21.82
N ASN A 1150 -5.72 17.24 20.88
CA ASN A 1150 -5.44 17.36 19.44
C ASN A 1150 -5.86 18.75 18.87
N PRO A 1151 -5.10 19.33 17.94
CA PRO A 1151 -5.42 20.64 17.34
C PRO A 1151 -6.69 20.57 16.46
N VAL A 1152 -7.55 21.58 16.56
CA VAL A 1152 -8.72 21.77 15.69
C VAL A 1152 -8.37 22.79 14.59
N PHE A 1153 -8.57 22.41 13.32
CA PHE A 1153 -8.42 23.29 12.15
C PHE A 1153 -9.80 23.78 11.70
N GLU A 1154 -10.01 25.10 11.65
CA GLU A 1154 -11.20 25.70 11.04
C GLU A 1154 -10.77 26.65 9.91
N VAL A 1155 -11.22 26.39 8.67
CA VAL A 1155 -10.99 27.25 7.50
C VAL A 1155 -12.35 27.69 6.97
N THR A 1156 -12.61 28.99 6.96
CA THR A 1156 -13.84 29.58 6.39
C THR A 1156 -13.49 30.54 5.27
N THR A 1157 -14.07 30.36 4.07
CA THR A 1157 -14.02 31.33 2.96
C THR A 1157 -15.41 31.52 2.34
N TYR A 1158 -15.81 32.77 2.09
CA TYR A 1158 -17.03 33.17 1.38
C TYR A 1158 -16.67 33.57 -0.08
N THR A 1159 -17.50 33.42 -1.13
CA THR A 1159 -18.58 34.34 -1.59
C THR A 1159 -19.25 33.80 -2.89
N GLU A 1160 -20.37 34.44 -3.28
CA GLU A 1160 -21.53 34.16 -4.17
C GLU A 1160 -21.35 33.86 -5.69
N GLY A 1161 -22.31 33.10 -6.27
CA GLY A 1161 -22.61 33.06 -7.73
C GLY A 1161 -23.26 31.76 -8.27
N LEU A 1162 -24.24 31.87 -9.18
CA LEU A 1162 -25.27 30.87 -9.55
C LEU A 1162 -24.88 29.75 -10.56
N GLY A 1163 -24.95 28.48 -10.13
CA GLY A 1163 -25.85 27.42 -10.63
C GLY A 1163 -25.59 26.64 -11.95
N LEU A 1164 -25.16 25.37 -11.82
CA LEU A 1164 -25.77 24.18 -12.46
C LEU A 1164 -25.24 22.87 -11.81
N ASN A 1165 -26.17 22.07 -11.26
CA ASN A 1165 -25.90 20.88 -10.43
C ASN A 1165 -25.76 19.60 -11.26
N LEU A 1166 -24.71 18.82 -11.00
CA LEU A 1166 -24.65 17.37 -11.25
C LEU A 1166 -24.09 16.70 -9.98
N PRO A 1167 -24.73 15.64 -9.45
CA PRO A 1167 -24.26 14.98 -8.24
C PRO A 1167 -23.12 14.01 -8.56
N LEU A 1168 -21.95 14.25 -7.98
CA LEU A 1168 -20.90 13.26 -7.77
C LEU A 1168 -20.95 12.88 -6.28
N SER A 1169 -21.00 11.58 -5.98
CA SER A 1169 -20.95 11.04 -4.63
C SER A 1169 -19.72 10.13 -4.54
N ILE A 1170 -18.73 10.50 -3.71
CA ILE A 1170 -17.61 9.63 -3.36
C ILE A 1170 -17.93 8.99 -2.00
N LYS A 1171 -18.20 7.68 -2.00
CA LYS A 1171 -18.40 6.86 -0.80
C LYS A 1171 -17.30 5.82 -0.70
N GLY A 1172 -16.72 5.62 0.48
CA GLY A 1172 -15.83 4.49 0.77
C GLY A 1172 -14.33 4.70 0.50
N ALA A 1173 -13.87 5.93 0.18
CA ALA A 1173 -12.45 6.22 0.07
C ALA A 1173 -11.78 6.22 1.46
N ARG A 1174 -10.59 5.61 1.55
CA ARG A 1174 -9.75 5.63 2.76
C ARG A 1174 -8.67 6.69 2.64
N ILE A 1175 -8.45 7.43 3.73
CA ILE A 1175 -7.46 8.51 3.81
C ILE A 1175 -6.55 8.29 5.00
N TRP A 1176 -5.24 8.49 4.83
CA TRP A 1176 -4.30 8.65 5.95
C TRP A 1176 -3.24 9.70 5.65
N LEU A 1177 -2.60 10.19 6.70
CA LEU A 1177 -1.45 11.09 6.62
C LEU A 1177 -0.17 10.34 6.97
N THR A 1178 0.89 10.56 6.22
CA THR A 1178 2.25 10.19 6.61
C THR A 1178 3.08 11.42 6.89
N ASP A 1179 4.01 11.34 7.83
CA ASP A 1179 5.00 12.39 8.04
C ASP A 1179 6.05 12.42 6.91
N SER A 1180 7.02 13.32 7.05
CA SER A 1180 8.14 13.50 6.12
C SER A 1180 9.07 12.28 6.01
N ASN A 1181 8.94 11.29 6.90
CA ASN A 1181 9.69 10.04 6.92
C ASN A 1181 8.84 8.84 6.47
N GLY A 1182 7.58 9.05 6.10
CA GLY A 1182 6.66 8.01 5.61
C GLY A 1182 5.88 7.27 6.71
N TYR A 1183 6.01 7.67 7.98
CA TYR A 1183 5.28 7.03 9.10
C TYR A 1183 3.85 7.56 9.17
N ARG A 1184 2.87 6.66 9.35
CA ARG A 1184 1.45 7.03 9.43
C ARG A 1184 1.15 7.71 10.77
N VAL A 1185 0.58 8.90 10.69
CA VAL A 1185 0.29 9.78 11.85
C VAL A 1185 -1.21 9.96 12.09
N VAL A 1186 -2.05 9.52 11.16
CA VAL A 1186 -3.51 9.48 11.30
C VAL A 1186 -4.03 8.12 10.84
N ASP A 1187 -5.00 7.58 11.57
CA ASP A 1187 -5.59 6.25 11.40
C ASP A 1187 -6.20 6.06 9.99
N PRO A 1188 -5.90 4.94 9.29
CA PRO A 1188 -6.45 4.63 7.96
C PRO A 1188 -7.97 4.33 7.92
N ASN A 1189 -8.67 4.29 9.06
CA ASN A 1189 -10.10 3.96 9.12
C ASN A 1189 -11.06 5.15 9.01
N ILE A 1190 -10.57 6.33 8.64
CA ILE A 1190 -11.45 7.48 8.36
C ILE A 1190 -12.13 7.27 7.01
N ILE A 1191 -13.43 6.95 7.05
CA ILE A 1191 -14.28 6.70 5.88
C ILE A 1191 -15.04 7.98 5.52
N ILE A 1192 -14.92 8.41 4.26
CA ILE A 1192 -15.71 9.53 3.73
C ILE A 1192 -17.15 9.08 3.50
N GLN A 1193 -18.11 9.72 4.18
CA GLN A 1193 -19.54 9.38 4.07
C GLN A 1193 -20.26 10.07 2.89
N GLU A 1194 -19.88 11.30 2.48
CA GLU A 1194 -20.34 11.95 1.24
C GLU A 1194 -19.59 13.29 0.97
N VAL A 1195 -19.37 13.66 -0.30
CA VAL A 1195 -18.89 15.00 -0.73
C VAL A 1195 -19.58 15.40 -2.04
N SER A 1196 -20.07 16.65 -2.16
CA SER A 1196 -20.72 17.19 -3.37
C SER A 1196 -20.23 18.59 -3.79
N GLY A 1197 -19.96 18.85 -5.08
CA GLY A 1197 -19.61 20.18 -5.65
C GLY A 1197 -19.44 20.21 -7.19
N SER A 1198 -19.47 21.40 -7.83
CA SER A 1198 -19.68 21.60 -9.29
C SER A 1198 -18.76 22.62 -10.04
N SER A 1199 -18.45 22.31 -11.33
CA SER A 1199 -17.98 23.14 -12.50
C SER A 1199 -16.48 23.16 -12.94
N VAL A 1200 -16.20 23.44 -14.25
CA VAL A 1200 -15.08 22.92 -15.11
C VAL A 1200 -14.22 23.99 -15.86
N SER A 1201 -12.86 23.81 -16.01
CA SER A 1201 -12.04 23.93 -17.28
C SER A 1201 -10.48 23.69 -17.18
N GLY A 1202 -9.92 22.76 -17.99
CA GLY A 1202 -8.56 22.59 -18.66
C GLY A 1202 -7.21 22.60 -17.88
N ASP A 1203 -6.10 21.86 -18.14
CA ASP A 1203 -5.59 20.84 -19.11
C ASP A 1203 -4.55 19.88 -18.40
N TRP A 1204 -4.03 18.82 -19.07
CA TRP A 1204 -3.86 17.42 -18.60
C TRP A 1204 -2.52 16.85 -18.04
N ASN A 1205 -2.65 15.83 -17.14
CA ASN A 1205 -2.07 14.46 -17.18
C ASN A 1205 -2.44 13.61 -15.93
N LEU A 1206 -3.36 12.62 -15.98
CA LEU A 1206 -3.50 11.50 -14.99
C LEU A 1206 -4.52 10.40 -15.40
N LEU A 1207 -4.24 9.13 -15.02
CA LEU A 1207 -5.12 8.00 -14.55
C LEU A 1207 -4.24 6.72 -14.52
N LEU A 1208 -4.13 5.84 -13.50
CA LEU A 1208 -4.94 5.47 -12.33
C LEU A 1208 -4.32 5.87 -10.97
N SER A 1209 -5.17 6.05 -9.95
CA SER A 1209 -4.98 6.95 -8.80
C SER A 1209 -4.35 6.35 -7.54
N TYR A 1210 -3.11 6.79 -7.24
CA TYR A 1210 -2.53 6.92 -5.91
C TYR A 1210 -2.22 8.42 -5.73
N ASN A 1211 -3.13 9.21 -5.16
CA ASN A 1211 -2.93 10.66 -5.05
C ASN A 1211 -2.26 11.02 -3.73
N THR A 1212 -0.98 11.38 -3.81
CA THR A 1212 -0.19 11.97 -2.71
C THR A 1212 -0.19 13.49 -2.81
N THR A 1213 -0.77 14.19 -1.83
CA THR A 1213 -0.72 15.66 -1.79
C THR A 1213 0.10 16.12 -0.58
N PRO A 1214 1.21 16.85 -0.77
CA PRO A 1214 1.96 17.47 0.32
C PRO A 1214 1.13 18.57 0.98
N THR A 1215 1.00 18.52 2.30
CA THR A 1215 0.35 19.57 3.08
C THR A 1215 1.38 20.62 3.52
N PRO A 1216 0.98 21.87 3.77
CA PRO A 1216 1.87 22.94 4.26
C PRO A 1216 2.58 22.62 5.59
N GLY A 1217 2.10 21.62 6.34
CA GLY A 1217 2.68 21.16 7.61
C GLY A 1217 3.74 20.07 7.51
N GLY A 1218 4.16 19.67 6.30
CA GLY A 1218 5.19 18.63 6.11
C GLY A 1218 4.68 17.19 6.14
N TYR A 1219 3.36 16.99 6.13
CA TYR A 1219 2.71 15.67 6.00
C TYR A 1219 2.25 15.41 4.57
N THR A 1220 2.21 14.14 4.17
CA THR A 1220 1.72 13.67 2.87
C THR A 1220 0.37 12.97 3.06
N LEU A 1221 -0.66 13.46 2.36
CA LEU A 1221 -2.01 12.87 2.35
C LEU A 1221 -2.10 11.77 1.29
N HIS A 1222 -2.61 10.60 1.67
CA HIS A 1222 -2.83 9.46 0.78
C HIS A 1222 -4.33 9.15 0.68
N VAL A 1223 -4.82 8.83 -0.53
CA VAL A 1223 -6.23 8.48 -0.79
C VAL A 1223 -6.31 7.25 -1.70
N ILE A 1224 -7.07 6.23 -1.30
CA ILE A 1224 -7.30 4.99 -2.10
C ILE A 1224 -8.80 4.67 -2.20
N GLY A 1225 -9.24 4.28 -3.42
CA GLY A 1225 -10.58 3.77 -3.74
C GLY A 1225 -11.48 4.82 -4.37
N ALA A 1226 -11.62 4.79 -5.70
CA ALA A 1226 -12.61 5.56 -6.44
C ALA A 1226 -13.07 4.75 -7.68
N GLU A 1227 -14.32 4.28 -7.68
CA GLU A 1227 -15.01 3.89 -8.90
C GLU A 1227 -15.75 5.10 -9.47
N GLY A 1228 -15.58 5.35 -10.77
CA GLY A 1228 -16.28 6.40 -11.48
C GLY A 1228 -15.61 6.72 -12.81
N GLY A 1229 -16.05 6.04 -13.87
CA GLY A 1229 -15.67 6.36 -15.23
C GLY A 1229 -16.28 7.69 -15.69
N ALA A 1230 -15.44 8.69 -15.93
CA ALA A 1230 -15.50 9.64 -17.05
C ALA A 1230 -14.32 10.62 -16.94
N HIS A 1231 -13.50 10.68 -17.99
CA HIS A 1231 -12.42 11.66 -18.13
C HIS A 1231 -12.96 13.10 -18.26
N VAL A 1232 -12.51 14.05 -17.42
CA VAL A 1232 -12.04 15.44 -17.70
C VAL A 1232 -11.45 16.05 -16.40
N SER A 1233 -10.45 16.92 -16.54
CA SER A 1233 -9.47 17.44 -15.55
C SER A 1233 -9.96 18.25 -14.33
N VAL A 1234 -9.07 18.41 -13.33
CA VAL A 1234 -9.30 18.76 -11.90
C VAL A 1234 -9.17 20.27 -11.55
N ASN A 1235 -10.08 20.80 -10.70
CA ASN A 1235 -9.73 21.72 -9.59
C ASN A 1235 -10.84 21.91 -8.50
N ARG A 1236 -10.41 21.82 -7.23
CA ARG A 1236 -10.95 22.26 -5.91
C ARG A 1236 -12.15 21.54 -5.23
N THR A 1237 -11.93 21.06 -3.99
CA THR A 1237 -12.91 20.46 -3.04
C THR A 1237 -12.76 21.05 -1.62
N VAL A 1238 -13.86 21.18 -0.86
CA VAL A 1238 -13.92 21.58 0.57
C VAL A 1238 -14.06 20.34 1.46
N VAL A 1239 -13.33 20.25 2.59
CA VAL A 1239 -13.45 19.17 3.59
C VAL A 1239 -13.72 19.78 4.97
N LYS A 1240 -14.75 19.29 5.68
CA LYS A 1240 -15.11 19.68 7.05
C LYS A 1240 -14.90 18.48 7.98
N PHE A 1241 -14.11 18.64 9.05
CA PHE A 1241 -13.92 17.61 10.08
C PHE A 1241 -14.72 18.00 11.33
N VAL A 1242 -15.56 17.09 11.84
CA VAL A 1242 -16.15 17.20 13.18
C VAL A 1242 -15.86 15.89 13.89
N GLY A 1243 -14.89 15.90 14.81
CA GLY A 1243 -14.70 14.84 15.78
C GLY A 1243 -15.54 15.13 17.02
N TYR A 1244 -16.26 14.12 17.51
CA TYR A 1244 -16.71 14.07 18.90
C TYR A 1244 -16.14 12.79 19.52
N GLN A 1245 -15.33 12.94 20.56
CA GLN A 1245 -15.24 11.98 21.65
C GLN A 1245 -16.22 12.44 22.74
N ASN A 1246 -16.93 11.49 23.36
CA ASN A 1246 -17.22 11.54 24.79
C ASN A 1246 -17.65 10.16 25.33
N GLN A 1247 -16.83 9.67 26.27
CA GLN A 1247 -17.20 8.97 27.52
C GLN A 1247 -18.03 7.67 27.44
N LEU A 1248 -17.34 6.51 27.45
CA LEU A 1248 -17.18 5.59 28.59
C LEU A 1248 -16.22 4.46 28.23
#